data_AF-A0A1L9PZM3-F1
#
_entry.id   AF-A0A1L9PZM3-F1
#
_cell.length_a   1.000
_cell.length_b   1.000
_cell.length_c   1.000
_cell.angle_alpha   90.00
_cell.angle_beta   90.00
_cell.angle_gamma   90.00
#
_symmetry.space_group_name_H-M   'P 1'
#
loop_
_entity.id
_entity.type
_entity.pdbx_description
1 polymer ?
#
loop_
_entity_poly.entity_id
_entity_poly.type
_entity_poly.pdbx_seq_one_letter_code
_entity_poly.pdbx_strand_id
1 'polypeptide(L)'
;MSKVDVDLGDLLAKGLPTDVKVTVRHISSTPTATPALFAASPGEEPEPTFCENHFLSASVTAADKDDGAEIIVFGIEVLVYTTAHLTTIFVSKADSTGHLHLLKAAPKSSILRKVTNVFLYFLVHTHQRPGVRLVVSLFARSQNQYLFPGSIENPEKHVLDDRGLIKWWCRSLDPILREYEPESGSQEQEKKHEESTRSSATAYLIVPSCDRFETRGFFPSTAKSDDKDRPRWLNAYPLRQLCSKPDAPPRSLVPRFPDDPKTRFLIDLDDELPESASGEMASQWRSVKSLDQFWEMMSFRQECSAGRLVGFLWLVINPPGVVNSNPMLSSKAEGSEQAQVSDAPKGDKPSVSQSNDQIRPQRASDGSAFYWPQAARGHAVLNEEDYKTAINFLLEQDFYNEEVSFASTKAFNDKVAALADELWIGQQVVGKNTNDESTVPAQTPTTHANIVLVRKRKKDEGAASSQNALFPSPTPMIKLQSISDAVGFGSATRHGGLQWSVTLGWIGLIWYSTVTAVCALGYYKLWKHYLGRPRKSHSATASDAPHVTVIRPVKGLEPYLYDCLASTFRQEYPRDRLTVCLCVSSRSDPAYATLEKLVADFPHVDGRVYVEEEDPLLQPDHEPAYNLGPNPKIRNMTRAYREAKGDIVWIADCNIWVGKGVCGRMVDKLCGFGTGSGQENKFVHHLPVAVDVTGAASLKEERRLLETNGAPVANGNDTKSRCAPGALAMGGGRLEELFLSSSHAKMYTAINTVLIAPCIVGKSNMFRRSHLDYLTAPDPKSSRQLNPGIDYFSDNICEDHLIGDLLWKNKVRDEKEHGKCLGKHALVYGDLAFQPIANMSVRSYIARRVRWLRVRKFIVMLATLVEPGTESILCSLYGAWGFTTALAQYLQGKGLDIAQDLSTWKAFFTFFGLSIVTWNLIDWTVYIMLHSGKTVERDENTPLFVRPPLNTTRRRYRYWLAAWLGRETLALPIWLWAIWGGVTVTWRDRQFRIGLDTKAHEIQSGQDIQAEGSYSEDTIYQTFGSQ
;
A
#
# COMPACT_ATOMS: atom_id res chain seq x y z
N MET A 1 46.10 -2.54 -4.58
CA MET A 1 45.80 -2.10 -3.20
C MET A 1 46.55 -3.02 -2.25
N SER A 2 47.31 -2.44 -1.32
CA SER A 2 48.26 -3.13 -0.43
C SER A 2 47.56 -4.10 0.53
N LYS A 3 48.23 -5.24 0.77
CA LYS A 3 47.97 -6.19 1.87
C LYS A 3 47.92 -5.44 3.21
N VAL A 4 46.73 -5.04 3.63
CA VAL A 4 46.45 -4.75 5.04
C VAL A 4 45.76 -6.00 5.53
N ASP A 5 46.33 -6.67 6.53
CA ASP A 5 45.65 -7.76 7.21
C ASP A 5 44.38 -7.16 7.86
N VAL A 6 43.24 -7.32 7.18
CA VAL A 6 41.96 -6.79 7.63
C VAL A 6 41.40 -7.81 8.62
N ASP A 7 41.57 -7.55 9.92
CA ASP A 7 40.93 -8.34 10.98
C ASP A 7 39.49 -7.84 11.23
N LEU A 8 38.54 -8.77 11.31
CA LEU A 8 37.13 -8.45 11.53
C LEU A 8 36.91 -7.81 12.92
N GLY A 9 37.61 -8.30 13.95
CA GLY A 9 37.52 -7.77 15.31
C GLY A 9 38.00 -6.32 15.40
N ASP A 10 39.13 -6.01 14.77
CA ASP A 10 39.65 -4.64 14.72
C ASP A 10 38.74 -3.67 13.97
N LEU A 11 38.12 -4.10 12.87
CA LEU A 11 37.12 -3.29 12.17
C LEU A 11 35.87 -3.06 13.02
N LEU A 12 35.39 -4.11 13.70
CA LEU A 12 34.24 -4.00 14.60
C LEU A 12 34.55 -3.08 15.79
N ALA A 13 35.75 -3.14 16.35
CA ALA A 13 36.19 -2.23 17.42
C ALA A 13 36.15 -0.77 16.95
N LYS A 14 36.58 -0.48 15.72
CA LYS A 14 36.51 0.88 15.15
C LYS A 14 35.08 1.32 14.82
N GLY A 15 34.20 0.39 14.45
CA GLY A 15 32.80 0.69 14.12
C GLY A 15 31.92 0.93 15.35
N LEU A 16 32.10 0.14 16.40
CA LEU A 16 31.26 0.14 17.60
C LEU A 16 31.56 1.33 18.53
N PRO A 17 30.54 1.93 19.18
CA PRO A 17 30.72 3.00 20.16
C PRO A 17 31.66 2.62 21.30
N THR A 18 32.37 3.61 21.86
CA THR A 18 33.29 3.42 22.98
C THR A 18 32.64 2.61 24.11
N ASP A 19 33.41 1.69 24.69
CA ASP A 19 33.04 0.83 25.84
C ASP A 19 31.92 -0.20 25.61
N VAL A 20 31.36 -0.28 24.40
CA VAL A 20 30.43 -1.36 24.04
C VAL A 20 31.21 -2.67 23.86
N LYS A 21 30.90 -3.66 24.69
CA LYS A 21 31.51 -5.00 24.65
C LYS A 21 30.57 -6.00 23.96
N VAL A 22 31.06 -6.65 22.91
CA VAL A 22 30.33 -7.67 22.15
C VAL A 22 31.27 -8.83 21.88
N THR A 23 30.83 -10.07 22.06
CA THR A 23 31.55 -11.24 21.61
C THR A 23 31.01 -11.64 20.24
N VAL A 24 31.89 -11.78 19.25
CA VAL A 24 31.50 -12.18 17.90
C VAL A 24 32.05 -13.55 17.55
N ARG A 25 31.22 -14.36 16.88
CA ARG A 25 31.60 -15.66 16.32
C ARG A 25 31.26 -15.67 14.85
N HIS A 26 32.30 -15.69 14.04
CA HIS A 26 32.20 -15.82 12.59
C HIS A 26 32.61 -17.24 12.21
N ILE A 27 31.69 -18.00 11.65
CA ILE A 27 31.94 -19.32 11.06
C ILE A 27 31.80 -19.22 9.54
N SER A 28 32.66 -19.91 8.79
CA SER A 28 32.50 -20.04 7.35
C SER A 28 32.61 -21.48 6.87
N SER A 29 32.07 -21.79 5.68
CA SER A 29 32.13 -23.13 5.09
C SER A 29 33.09 -23.16 3.91
N THR A 30 33.92 -24.21 3.78
CA THR A 30 34.76 -24.39 2.57
C THR A 30 33.97 -24.21 1.27
N PRO A 31 34.55 -23.61 0.22
CA PRO A 31 33.79 -23.24 -0.96
C PRO A 31 33.41 -24.49 -1.75
N THR A 32 32.13 -24.66 -2.04
CA THR A 32 31.62 -25.83 -2.76
C THR A 32 31.06 -25.43 -4.13
N ALA A 33 31.13 -26.33 -5.10
CA ALA A 33 30.56 -26.12 -6.42
C ALA A 33 29.03 -26.10 -6.32
N THR A 34 28.40 -25.04 -6.83
CA THR A 34 26.95 -24.81 -6.76
C THR A 34 26.39 -24.57 -8.17
N PRO A 35 25.08 -24.78 -8.41
CA PRO A 35 24.44 -24.31 -9.63
C PRO A 35 24.70 -22.83 -9.88
N ALA A 36 24.80 -22.45 -11.16
CA ALA A 36 25.03 -21.07 -11.57
C ALA A 36 23.91 -20.14 -11.09
N LEU A 37 24.27 -18.92 -10.69
CA LEU A 37 23.30 -17.90 -10.27
C LEU A 37 22.33 -17.52 -11.41
N PHE A 38 22.82 -17.48 -12.65
CA PHE A 38 22.03 -17.18 -13.83
C PHE A 38 21.75 -18.47 -14.60
N ALA A 39 20.51 -18.64 -15.07
CA ALA A 39 20.20 -19.75 -15.95
C ALA A 39 20.94 -19.59 -17.29
N ALA A 40 21.52 -20.66 -17.81
CA ALA A 40 22.22 -20.61 -19.09
C ALA A 40 21.26 -20.22 -20.24
N SER A 41 21.77 -19.43 -21.19
CA SER A 41 21.05 -19.14 -22.42
C SER A 41 20.90 -20.41 -23.26
N PRO A 42 19.93 -20.48 -24.20
CA PRO A 42 19.79 -21.64 -25.08
C PRO A 42 21.08 -21.93 -25.85
N GLY A 43 21.57 -23.17 -25.75
CA GLY A 43 22.82 -23.61 -26.38
C GLY A 43 24.11 -23.23 -25.64
N GLU A 44 24.01 -22.64 -24.44
CA GLU A 44 25.14 -22.35 -23.57
C GLU A 44 25.16 -23.28 -22.34
N GLU A 45 26.36 -23.54 -21.82
CA GLU A 45 26.53 -24.27 -20.56
C GLU A 45 26.49 -23.29 -19.38
N PRO A 46 25.97 -23.69 -18.21
CA PRO A 46 25.98 -22.88 -17.01
C PRO A 46 27.39 -22.47 -16.58
N GLU A 47 27.56 -21.25 -16.06
CA GLU A 47 28.87 -20.77 -15.60
C GLU A 47 29.34 -21.53 -14.35
N PRO A 48 30.60 -22.02 -14.31
CA PRO A 48 31.18 -22.60 -13.10
C PRO A 48 31.12 -21.62 -11.94
N THR A 49 30.40 -22.01 -10.88
CA THR A 49 30.12 -21.15 -9.72
C THR A 49 30.47 -21.89 -8.43
N PHE A 50 31.20 -21.22 -7.55
CA PHE A 50 31.48 -21.71 -6.20
C PHE A 50 30.74 -20.86 -5.17
N CYS A 51 30.30 -21.45 -4.06
CA CYS A 51 29.62 -20.78 -2.97
C CYS A 51 30.38 -21.00 -1.65
N GLU A 52 30.66 -19.91 -0.94
CA GLU A 52 31.11 -19.88 0.45
C GLU A 52 29.97 -19.39 1.34
N ASN A 53 29.70 -20.06 2.46
CA ASN A 53 28.73 -19.61 3.44
C ASN A 53 29.45 -18.93 4.59
N HIS A 54 28.99 -17.77 5.04
CA HIS A 54 29.46 -17.09 6.24
C HIS A 54 28.29 -16.84 7.19
N PHE A 55 28.46 -17.19 8.46
CA PHE A 55 27.52 -16.84 9.51
C PHE A 55 28.24 -16.10 10.63
N LEU A 56 27.72 -14.92 10.97
CA LEU A 56 28.19 -14.12 12.09
C LEU A 56 27.11 -14.06 13.15
N SER A 57 27.44 -14.51 14.36
CA SER A 57 26.65 -14.26 15.56
C SER A 57 27.35 -13.25 16.46
N ALA A 58 26.56 -12.37 17.07
CA ALA A 58 27.03 -11.42 18.07
C ALA A 58 26.27 -11.66 19.38
N SER A 59 27.01 -11.83 20.47
CA SER A 59 26.49 -12.00 21.83
C SER A 59 26.97 -10.89 22.77
N VAL A 60 26.22 -10.66 23.84
CA VAL A 60 26.59 -9.75 24.93
C VAL A 60 26.64 -10.49 26.25
N THR A 61 27.47 -10.02 27.17
CA THR A 61 27.51 -10.54 28.54
C THR A 61 26.52 -9.75 29.40
N ALA A 62 25.69 -10.47 30.16
CA ALA A 62 24.66 -9.86 31.00
C ALA A 62 25.25 -8.99 32.10
N ALA A 63 24.60 -7.87 32.37
CA ALA A 63 24.96 -6.92 33.41
C ALA A 63 25.00 -7.53 34.83
N ASP A 64 24.04 -8.39 35.13
CA ASP A 64 23.65 -8.75 36.50
C ASP A 64 24.04 -10.19 36.90
N LYS A 65 24.80 -10.88 36.03
CA LYS A 65 25.30 -12.24 36.29
C LYS A 65 26.84 -12.23 36.26
N ASP A 66 27.47 -12.41 37.42
CA ASP A 66 28.93 -12.48 37.57
C ASP A 66 29.56 -13.74 36.92
N ASP A 67 28.74 -14.67 36.44
CA ASP A 67 29.18 -15.94 35.83
C ASP A 67 29.72 -15.81 34.38
N GLY A 68 29.75 -14.60 33.81
CA GLY A 68 30.22 -14.38 32.43
C GLY A 68 29.29 -14.96 31.35
N ALA A 69 28.02 -15.21 31.69
CA ALA A 69 27.04 -15.80 30.79
C ALA A 69 26.77 -14.91 29.55
N GLU A 70 26.87 -15.51 28.37
CA GLU A 70 26.65 -14.85 27.09
C GLU A 70 25.25 -15.10 26.54
N ILE A 71 24.66 -14.10 25.90
CA ILE A 71 23.38 -14.20 25.19
C ILE A 71 23.52 -13.64 23.78
N ILE A 72 23.15 -14.43 22.76
CA ILE A 72 23.14 -13.98 21.36
C ILE A 72 22.10 -12.86 21.22
N VAL A 73 22.50 -11.75 20.59
CA VAL A 73 21.65 -10.59 20.31
C VAL A 73 21.36 -10.42 18.81
N PHE A 74 22.24 -10.93 17.95
CA PHE A 74 22.16 -10.76 16.50
C PHE A 74 22.81 -11.91 15.75
N GLY A 75 22.26 -12.26 14.60
CA GLY A 75 22.82 -13.22 13.66
C GLY A 75 22.64 -12.75 12.23
N ILE A 76 23.63 -12.98 11.38
CA ILE A 76 23.58 -12.70 9.94
C ILE A 76 24.26 -13.80 9.14
N GLU A 77 23.57 -14.30 8.12
CA GLU A 77 24.05 -15.30 7.16
C GLU A 77 24.26 -14.64 5.79
N VAL A 78 25.46 -14.80 5.24
CA VAL A 78 25.89 -14.23 3.96
C VAL A 78 26.52 -15.32 3.11
N LEU A 79 26.10 -15.41 1.85
CA LEU A 79 26.59 -16.38 0.88
C LEU A 79 27.43 -15.64 -0.15
N VAL A 80 28.68 -16.06 -0.36
CA VAL A 80 29.59 -15.45 -1.33
C VAL A 80 29.75 -16.40 -2.51
N TYR A 81 29.24 -15.96 -3.67
CA TYR A 81 29.35 -16.68 -4.93
C TYR A 81 30.51 -16.13 -5.75
N THR A 82 31.36 -17.00 -6.28
CA THR A 82 32.46 -16.62 -7.16
C THR A 82 32.35 -17.33 -8.51
N THR A 83 32.33 -16.54 -9.58
CA THR A 83 32.52 -16.98 -10.97
C THR A 83 33.82 -16.41 -11.53
N ALA A 84 34.14 -16.67 -12.80
CA ALA A 84 35.33 -16.09 -13.43
C ALA A 84 35.28 -14.54 -13.50
N HIS A 85 34.08 -13.95 -13.61
CA HIS A 85 33.91 -12.51 -13.90
C HIS A 85 33.06 -11.75 -12.89
N LEU A 86 32.44 -12.44 -11.92
CA LEU A 86 31.60 -11.82 -10.90
C LEU A 86 31.88 -12.42 -9.52
N THR A 87 31.98 -11.56 -8.52
CA THR A 87 31.85 -11.94 -7.11
C THR A 87 30.51 -11.40 -6.60
N THR A 88 29.63 -12.27 -6.08
CA THR A 88 28.32 -11.86 -5.54
C THR A 88 28.25 -12.18 -4.06
N ILE A 89 28.10 -11.15 -3.23
CA ILE A 89 27.87 -11.27 -1.79
C ILE A 89 26.37 -11.14 -1.54
N PHE A 90 25.70 -12.25 -1.25
CA PHE A 90 24.26 -12.31 -1.02
C PHE A 90 23.93 -12.42 0.47
N VAL A 91 23.19 -11.46 1.02
CA VAL A 91 22.69 -11.57 2.39
C VAL A 91 21.45 -12.45 2.40
N SER A 92 21.55 -13.64 2.98
CA SER A 92 20.46 -14.63 3.02
C SER A 92 19.52 -14.39 4.18
N LYS A 93 20.05 -14.27 5.40
CA LYS A 93 19.25 -14.10 6.63
C LYS A 93 19.90 -13.09 7.56
N ALA A 94 19.10 -12.30 8.25
CA ALA A 94 19.55 -11.47 9.36
C ALA A 94 18.42 -11.35 10.39
N ASP A 95 18.73 -11.58 11.66
CA ASP A 95 17.73 -11.55 12.73
C ASP A 95 18.34 -11.10 14.05
N SER A 96 17.48 -10.74 15.00
CA SER A 96 17.88 -10.39 16.37
C SER A 96 17.01 -11.15 17.37
N THR A 97 17.52 -11.37 18.57
CA THR A 97 16.79 -12.08 19.64
C THR A 97 15.96 -11.13 20.53
N GLY A 98 16.22 -9.81 20.46
CA GLY A 98 15.59 -8.80 21.33
C GLY A 98 16.28 -8.58 22.67
N HIS A 99 17.40 -9.26 22.95
CA HIS A 99 18.12 -9.16 24.23
C HIS A 99 19.21 -8.08 24.29
N LEU A 100 19.27 -7.16 23.32
CA LEU A 100 20.26 -6.09 23.28
C LEU A 100 20.15 -5.11 24.47
N HIS A 101 18.97 -5.02 25.09
CA HIS A 101 18.71 -4.17 26.26
C HIS A 101 19.50 -4.58 27.52
N LEU A 102 20.02 -5.82 27.58
CA LEU A 102 20.83 -6.32 28.69
C LEU A 102 22.25 -5.73 28.74
N LEU A 103 22.64 -4.94 27.73
CA LEU A 103 23.91 -4.23 27.68
C LEU A 103 23.86 -2.99 28.60
N LYS A 104 24.75 -2.92 29.62
CA LYS A 104 24.81 -1.86 30.67
C LYS A 104 24.83 -0.40 30.18
N ALA A 105 25.08 -0.14 28.89
CA ALA A 105 25.10 1.19 28.29
C ALA A 105 24.81 1.15 26.78
N ALA A 106 23.60 0.73 26.38
CA ALA A 106 23.24 0.72 24.96
C ALA A 106 23.18 2.16 24.38
N PRO A 107 24.04 2.51 23.41
CA PRO A 107 24.04 3.82 22.76
C PRO A 107 22.79 4.00 21.87
N LYS A 108 22.43 5.27 21.59
CA LYS A 108 21.29 5.60 20.71
C LYS A 108 21.48 5.12 19.26
N SER A 109 22.71 4.90 18.82
CA SER A 109 23.01 4.40 17.49
C SER A 109 22.75 2.89 17.40
N SER A 110 22.15 2.44 16.31
CA SER A 110 21.80 1.03 16.12
C SER A 110 23.07 0.16 16.03
N ILE A 111 23.41 -0.54 17.11
CA ILE A 111 24.53 -1.49 17.16
C ILE A 111 24.39 -2.53 16.05
N LEU A 112 23.19 -3.10 15.89
CA LEU A 112 22.92 -4.13 14.87
C LEU A 112 23.27 -3.65 13.45
N ARG A 113 22.95 -2.38 13.14
CA ARG A 113 23.30 -1.78 11.85
C ARG A 113 24.82 -1.62 11.70
N LYS A 114 25.52 -1.23 12.76
CA LYS A 114 26.99 -1.08 12.74
C LYS A 114 27.68 -2.44 12.54
N VAL A 115 27.26 -3.47 13.27
CA VAL A 115 27.79 -4.84 13.10
C VAL A 115 27.54 -5.34 11.67
N THR A 116 26.32 -5.16 11.15
CA THR A 116 25.97 -5.54 9.78
C THR A 116 26.82 -4.80 8.75
N ASN A 117 26.95 -3.49 8.89
CA ASN A 117 27.74 -2.66 7.98
C ASN A 117 29.22 -3.08 7.96
N VAL A 118 29.83 -3.25 9.14
CA VAL A 118 31.23 -3.67 9.26
C VAL A 118 31.47 -5.08 8.72
N PHE A 119 30.55 -6.02 8.97
CA PHE A 119 30.69 -7.38 8.48
C PHE A 119 30.62 -7.44 6.95
N LEU A 120 29.66 -6.76 6.34
CA LEU A 120 29.57 -6.66 4.88
C LEU A 120 30.78 -5.92 4.29
N TYR A 121 31.24 -4.87 4.96
CA TYR A 121 32.45 -4.16 4.58
C TYR A 121 33.68 -5.07 4.56
N PHE A 122 33.87 -5.88 5.60
CA PHE A 122 34.92 -6.88 5.71
C PHE A 122 34.85 -7.89 4.56
N LEU A 123 33.67 -8.44 4.28
CA LEU A 123 33.50 -9.41 3.19
C LEU A 123 33.76 -8.77 1.81
N VAL A 124 33.31 -7.53 1.59
CA VAL A 124 33.60 -6.78 0.35
C VAL A 124 35.11 -6.60 0.16
N HIS A 125 35.83 -6.19 1.20
CA HIS A 125 37.27 -5.92 1.11
C HIS A 125 38.09 -7.18 0.91
N THR A 126 37.74 -8.26 1.61
CA THR A 126 38.45 -9.53 1.53
C THR A 126 38.16 -10.28 0.23
N HIS A 127 36.95 -10.15 -0.34
CA HIS A 127 36.55 -10.84 -1.57
C HIS A 127 36.69 -10.02 -2.86
N GLN A 128 37.17 -8.77 -2.77
CA GLN A 128 37.42 -7.94 -3.94
C GLN A 128 38.61 -8.48 -4.74
N ARG A 129 38.34 -9.01 -5.93
CA ARG A 129 39.37 -9.46 -6.86
C ARG A 129 39.82 -8.31 -7.78
N PRO A 130 41.12 -8.22 -8.14
CA PRO A 130 41.60 -7.24 -9.11
C PRO A 130 40.91 -7.42 -10.47
N GLY A 131 40.34 -6.33 -11.03
CA GLY A 131 39.70 -6.35 -12.35
C GLY A 131 38.36 -7.11 -12.44
N VAL A 132 37.83 -7.64 -11.34
CA VAL A 132 36.58 -8.40 -11.30
C VAL A 132 35.50 -7.62 -10.56
N ARG A 133 34.32 -7.48 -11.17
CA ARG A 133 33.18 -6.76 -10.58
C ARG A 133 32.66 -7.49 -9.33
N LEU A 134 32.29 -6.72 -8.32
CA LEU A 134 31.71 -7.24 -7.08
C LEU A 134 30.30 -6.67 -6.88
N VAL A 135 29.36 -7.51 -6.49
CA VAL A 135 27.97 -7.11 -6.22
C VAL A 135 27.54 -7.58 -4.85
N VAL A 136 27.08 -6.66 -4.00
CA VAL A 136 26.36 -7.01 -2.78
C VAL A 136 24.87 -7.01 -3.09
N SER A 137 24.19 -8.14 -2.94
CA SER A 137 22.77 -8.30 -3.22
C SER A 137 21.99 -8.77 -2.00
N LEU A 138 20.76 -8.29 -1.85
CA LEU A 138 19.83 -8.78 -0.82
C LEU A 138 18.38 -8.50 -1.23
N PHE A 139 17.45 -9.19 -0.58
CA PHE A 139 16.05 -8.80 -0.57
C PHE A 139 15.61 -8.44 0.86
N ALA A 140 14.86 -7.35 0.99
CA ALA A 140 14.37 -6.85 2.27
C ALA A 140 12.86 -7.12 2.39
N ARG A 141 12.50 -8.08 3.25
CA ARG A 141 11.13 -8.45 3.60
C ARG A 141 11.03 -8.64 5.11
N SER A 142 9.97 -8.17 5.75
CA SER A 142 9.73 -8.39 7.17
C SER A 142 9.16 -9.79 7.40
N GLN A 143 9.72 -10.52 8.36
CA GLN A 143 9.16 -11.76 8.92
C GLN A 143 9.33 -11.75 10.44
N ASN A 144 8.53 -12.56 11.14
CA ASN A 144 8.56 -12.63 12.60
C ASN A 144 9.94 -13.08 13.13
N GLN A 145 10.54 -14.05 12.45
CA GLN A 145 11.84 -14.61 12.76
C GLN A 145 12.43 -15.28 11.52
N TYR A 146 13.75 -15.24 11.40
CA TYR A 146 14.54 -15.89 10.36
C TYR A 146 15.53 -16.91 10.95
N LEU A 147 16.17 -16.56 12.07
CA LEU A 147 17.27 -17.35 12.66
C LEU A 147 16.99 -17.82 14.08
N PHE A 148 16.16 -17.10 14.84
CA PHE A 148 15.97 -17.35 16.27
C PHE A 148 14.51 -17.73 16.56
N PRO A 149 14.16 -19.03 16.59
CA PRO A 149 12.83 -19.50 16.95
C PRO A 149 12.40 -19.03 18.35
N GLY A 150 11.11 -18.73 18.52
CA GLY A 150 10.56 -18.23 19.79
C GLY A 150 10.91 -16.78 20.12
N SER A 151 11.93 -16.19 19.50
CA SER A 151 12.37 -14.81 19.80
C SER A 151 11.30 -13.74 19.54
N ILE A 152 10.27 -14.03 18.74
CA ILE A 152 9.12 -13.13 18.54
C ILE A 152 8.24 -12.99 19.79
N GLU A 153 8.28 -13.97 20.70
CA GLU A 153 7.56 -13.94 21.98
C GLU A 153 8.22 -13.01 23.00
N ASN A 154 9.51 -12.72 22.81
CA ASN A 154 10.23 -11.74 23.60
C ASN A 154 9.66 -10.33 23.32
N PRO A 155 9.02 -9.66 24.30
CA PRO A 155 8.41 -8.34 24.10
C PRO A 155 9.44 -7.25 23.74
N GLU A 156 10.71 -7.46 24.07
CA GLU A 156 11.81 -6.54 23.77
C GLU A 156 12.32 -6.68 22.31
N LYS A 157 11.90 -7.71 21.57
CA LYS A 157 12.21 -7.85 20.15
C LYS A 157 11.34 -6.92 19.31
N HIS A 158 11.94 -5.86 18.78
CA HIS A 158 11.27 -4.93 17.87
C HIS A 158 11.48 -5.32 16.40
N VAL A 159 10.45 -5.90 15.77
CA VAL A 159 10.45 -6.25 14.34
C VAL A 159 10.03 -5.04 13.49
N LEU A 160 10.85 -4.68 12.50
CA LEU A 160 10.54 -3.62 11.54
C LEU A 160 9.49 -4.10 10.52
N ASP A 161 8.60 -3.21 10.07
CA ASP A 161 7.72 -3.47 8.93
C ASP A 161 8.53 -3.48 7.61
N ASP A 162 7.91 -3.96 6.52
CA ASP A 162 8.60 -4.09 5.21
C ASP A 162 9.25 -2.75 4.78
N ARG A 163 8.54 -1.62 4.94
CA ARG A 163 9.06 -0.28 4.59
C ARG A 163 10.21 0.14 5.50
N GLY A 164 10.11 -0.09 6.80
CA GLY A 164 11.15 0.19 7.77
C GLY A 164 12.42 -0.62 7.51
N LEU A 165 12.25 -1.90 7.16
CA LEU A 165 13.35 -2.81 6.89
C LEU A 165 14.09 -2.47 5.60
N ILE A 166 13.38 -2.12 4.52
CA ILE A 166 14.01 -1.62 3.28
C ILE A 166 14.88 -0.40 3.58
N LYS A 167 14.36 0.58 4.34
CA LYS A 167 15.14 1.77 4.75
C LYS A 167 16.33 1.41 5.63
N TRP A 168 16.18 0.43 6.52
CA TRP A 168 17.25 -0.02 7.39
C TRP A 168 18.40 -0.64 6.59
N TRP A 169 18.10 -1.49 5.60
CA TRP A 169 19.10 -2.03 4.69
C TRP A 169 19.77 -0.97 3.82
N CYS A 170 19.00 -0.03 3.26
CA CYS A 170 19.58 1.08 2.50
C CYS A 170 20.57 1.89 3.34
N ARG A 171 20.25 2.18 4.61
CA ARG A 171 21.14 2.88 5.54
C ARG A 171 22.34 2.02 5.99
N SER A 172 22.25 0.70 5.88
CA SER A 172 23.33 -0.23 6.23
C SER A 172 24.37 -0.33 5.11
N LEU A 173 23.94 -0.25 3.85
CA LEU A 173 24.83 -0.27 2.68
C LEU A 173 25.36 1.11 2.27
N ASP A 174 24.63 2.21 2.57
CA ASP A 174 25.04 3.57 2.17
C ASP A 174 26.47 3.96 2.61
N PRO A 175 26.96 3.61 3.81
CA PRO A 175 28.34 3.90 4.17
C PRO A 175 29.36 3.15 3.29
N ILE A 176 29.09 1.87 2.96
CA ILE A 176 29.96 1.07 2.09
C ILE A 176 30.00 1.70 0.69
N LEU A 177 28.85 2.05 0.13
CA LEU A 177 28.73 2.73 -1.16
C LEU A 177 29.58 4.01 -1.20
N ARG A 178 29.57 4.80 -0.14
CA ARG A 178 30.22 6.12 -0.10
C ARG A 178 31.72 6.08 0.06
N GLU A 179 32.32 4.93 0.36
CA GLU A 179 33.78 4.77 0.29
C GLU A 179 34.31 4.72 -1.15
N TYR A 180 33.44 4.41 -2.10
CA TYR A 180 33.77 4.35 -3.52
C TYR A 180 33.38 5.65 -4.25
N GLU A 181 34.07 5.92 -5.35
CA GLU A 181 33.82 7.09 -6.19
C GLU A 181 32.43 7.02 -6.86
N PRO A 182 31.74 8.16 -7.05
CA PRO A 182 30.50 8.21 -7.82
C PRO A 182 30.70 7.84 -9.30
N GLU A 183 29.68 7.29 -9.95
CA GLU A 183 29.72 6.95 -11.37
C GLU A 183 28.89 7.94 -12.20
N SER A 184 29.35 8.27 -13.40
CA SER A 184 28.64 9.13 -14.35
C SER A 184 27.76 8.31 -15.29
N GLY A 185 26.60 8.88 -15.62
CA GLY A 185 25.68 8.30 -16.61
C GLY A 185 25.93 8.77 -18.06
N SER A 186 26.84 9.73 -18.28
CA SER A 186 27.05 10.44 -19.54
C SER A 186 28.38 10.09 -20.24
N GLN A 187 28.41 10.22 -21.57
CA GLN A 187 29.55 9.84 -22.44
C GLN A 187 30.72 10.87 -22.45
N GLU A 188 31.01 11.57 -21.36
CA GLU A 188 32.16 12.48 -21.33
C GLU A 188 33.47 11.71 -21.08
N GLN A 189 34.42 11.79 -22.02
CA GLN A 189 35.67 11.01 -22.01
C GLN A 189 36.59 11.34 -20.81
N GLU A 190 36.60 12.58 -20.31
CA GLU A 190 37.42 12.98 -19.15
C GLU A 190 36.94 12.33 -17.85
N LYS A 191 35.62 12.25 -17.63
CA LYS A 191 35.02 11.64 -16.43
C LYS A 191 35.24 10.12 -16.37
N LYS A 192 35.26 9.45 -17.53
CA LYS A 192 35.58 8.01 -17.64
C LYS A 192 37.03 7.68 -17.24
N HIS A 193 37.95 8.62 -17.41
CA HIS A 193 39.35 8.40 -17.02
C HIS A 193 39.49 8.36 -15.49
N GLU A 194 38.85 9.29 -14.77
CA GLU A 194 38.85 9.31 -13.30
C GLU A 194 38.19 8.05 -12.72
N GLU A 195 37.05 7.62 -13.26
CA GLU A 195 36.34 6.40 -12.85
C GLU A 195 37.12 5.10 -13.11
N SER A 196 37.99 5.08 -14.12
CA SER A 196 38.84 3.92 -14.41
C SER A 196 40.06 3.86 -13.48
N THR A 197 40.53 5.01 -12.97
CA THR A 197 41.71 5.06 -12.08
C THR A 197 41.41 4.69 -10.63
N ARG A 198 40.16 4.83 -10.17
CA ARG A 198 39.73 4.56 -8.78
C ARG A 198 38.55 3.58 -8.76
N SER A 199 38.34 2.91 -7.63
CA SER A 199 37.17 2.05 -7.44
C SER A 199 35.90 2.90 -7.35
N SER A 200 34.89 2.57 -8.14
CA SER A 200 33.61 3.29 -8.19
C SER A 200 32.44 2.37 -7.84
N ALA A 201 31.31 2.95 -7.39
CA ALA A 201 30.13 2.15 -7.05
C ALA A 201 28.80 2.91 -7.12
N THR A 202 27.75 2.17 -7.48
CA THR A 202 26.36 2.62 -7.54
C THR A 202 25.42 1.59 -6.90
N ALA A 203 24.45 2.07 -6.12
CA ALA A 203 23.40 1.25 -5.51
C ALA A 203 22.09 1.33 -6.31
N TYR A 204 21.47 0.17 -6.49
CA TYR A 204 20.26 -0.05 -7.26
C TYR A 204 19.19 -0.66 -6.38
N LEU A 205 17.98 -0.09 -6.38
CA LEU A 205 16.85 -0.57 -5.58
C LEU A 205 15.59 -0.67 -6.45
N ILE A 206 14.98 -1.85 -6.47
CA ILE A 206 13.64 -2.07 -7.01
C ILE A 206 12.69 -2.45 -5.88
N VAL A 207 11.53 -1.81 -5.83
CA VAL A 207 10.40 -2.20 -5.00
C VAL A 207 9.22 -2.39 -5.94
N PRO A 208 8.87 -3.63 -6.36
CA PRO A 208 7.98 -3.89 -7.50
C PRO A 208 6.63 -3.16 -7.44
N SER A 209 6.05 -3.02 -6.24
CA SER A 209 4.74 -2.40 -6.04
C SER A 209 4.78 -0.88 -5.90
N CYS A 210 5.95 -0.25 -6.05
CA CYS A 210 6.15 1.18 -5.88
C CYS A 210 6.69 1.83 -7.17
N ASP A 211 6.14 2.98 -7.53
CA ASP A 211 6.66 3.77 -8.64
C ASP A 211 8.04 4.38 -8.33
N ARG A 212 8.64 5.04 -9.33
CA ARG A 212 9.95 5.68 -9.19
C ARG A 212 9.99 6.74 -8.08
N PHE A 213 8.92 7.49 -7.88
CA PHE A 213 8.85 8.57 -6.89
C PHE A 213 8.69 8.02 -5.47
N GLU A 214 7.85 7.01 -5.29
CA GLU A 214 7.67 6.32 -4.01
C GLU A 214 8.94 5.60 -3.61
N THR A 215 9.63 4.95 -4.57
CA THR A 215 10.87 4.22 -4.29
C THR A 215 11.99 5.14 -3.80
N ARG A 216 12.07 6.38 -4.31
CA ARG A 216 13.01 7.40 -3.80
C ARG A 216 12.78 7.73 -2.33
N GLY A 217 11.58 7.48 -1.80
CA GLY A 217 11.26 7.61 -0.37
C GLY A 217 11.99 6.59 0.53
N PHE A 218 12.56 5.53 -0.05
CA PHE A 218 13.39 4.54 0.66
C PHE A 218 14.88 4.89 0.68
N PHE A 219 15.34 5.78 -0.21
CA PHE A 219 16.75 6.15 -0.27
C PHE A 219 17.21 6.84 1.03
N PRO A 220 18.48 6.66 1.42
CA PRO A 220 19.09 7.38 2.53
C PRO A 220 18.98 8.90 2.33
N SER A 221 18.99 9.68 3.42
CA SER A 221 18.89 11.14 3.33
C SER A 221 20.06 11.78 2.59
N THR A 222 21.22 11.12 2.60
CA THR A 222 22.43 11.47 1.88
C THR A 222 22.23 11.45 0.35
N ALA A 223 21.27 10.68 -0.17
CA ALA A 223 20.92 10.69 -1.59
C ALA A 223 20.35 12.03 -2.09
N LYS A 224 19.91 12.92 -1.17
CA LYS A 224 19.41 14.26 -1.52
C LYS A 224 20.53 15.26 -1.81
N SER A 225 21.74 15.00 -1.30
CA SER A 225 22.93 15.83 -1.49
C SER A 225 23.84 15.32 -2.62
N ASP A 226 23.50 14.18 -3.23
CA ASP A 226 24.26 13.65 -4.36
C ASP A 226 24.04 14.51 -5.61
N ASP A 227 25.07 14.59 -6.46
CA ASP A 227 24.99 15.30 -7.74
C ASP A 227 23.98 14.61 -8.67
N LYS A 228 23.20 15.40 -9.42
CA LYS A 228 22.20 14.90 -10.35
C LYS A 228 22.83 14.12 -11.50
N ASP A 229 24.06 14.47 -11.88
CA ASP A 229 24.78 13.83 -12.98
C ASP A 229 25.55 12.58 -12.54
N ARG A 230 25.73 12.40 -11.22
CA ARG A 230 26.41 11.24 -10.59
C ARG A 230 25.60 10.68 -9.41
N PRO A 231 24.35 10.21 -9.65
CA PRO A 231 23.50 9.70 -8.59
C PRO A 231 24.08 8.41 -7.99
N ARG A 232 24.15 8.33 -6.67
CA ARG A 232 24.66 7.13 -5.97
C ARG A 232 23.58 6.04 -5.82
N TRP A 233 22.32 6.44 -5.84
CA TRP A 233 21.15 5.58 -5.68
C TRP A 233 20.23 5.68 -6.90
N LEU A 234 19.99 4.55 -7.56
CA LEU A 234 19.14 4.42 -8.74
C LEU A 234 17.97 3.47 -8.49
N ASN A 235 16.80 3.82 -9.02
CA ASN A 235 15.69 2.88 -9.14
C ASN A 235 15.75 2.24 -10.52
N ALA A 236 16.48 1.13 -10.61
CA ALA A 236 16.62 0.30 -11.80
C ALA A 236 17.24 -1.05 -11.41
N TYR A 237 17.21 -2.00 -12.34
CA TYR A 237 17.99 -3.24 -12.25
C TYR A 237 19.30 -3.06 -13.04
N PRO A 238 20.49 -3.38 -12.49
CA PRO A 238 21.77 -3.17 -13.17
C PRO A 238 22.07 -4.24 -14.23
N LEU A 239 21.17 -4.40 -15.21
CA LEU A 239 21.19 -5.47 -16.22
C LEU A 239 22.54 -5.60 -16.95
N ARG A 240 23.01 -4.50 -17.56
CA ARG A 240 24.27 -4.50 -18.34
C ARG A 240 25.51 -4.79 -17.50
N GLN A 241 25.42 -4.56 -16.18
CA GLN A 241 26.51 -4.81 -15.25
C GLN A 241 26.49 -6.21 -14.65
N LEU A 242 25.39 -6.95 -14.79
CA LEU A 242 25.23 -8.31 -14.27
C LEU A 242 25.25 -9.38 -15.38
N CYS A 243 24.74 -9.05 -16.57
CA CYS A 243 24.56 -9.98 -17.68
C CYS A 243 25.39 -9.57 -18.89
N SER A 244 26.04 -10.55 -19.54
CA SER A 244 26.88 -10.33 -20.72
C SER A 244 26.05 -10.08 -21.99
N LYS A 245 24.89 -10.72 -22.10
CA LYS A 245 23.93 -10.57 -23.21
C LYS A 245 22.61 -10.01 -22.68
N PRO A 246 22.37 -8.69 -22.76
CA PRO A 246 21.12 -8.08 -22.32
C PRO A 246 19.88 -8.57 -23.11
N ASP A 247 20.08 -9.03 -24.34
CA ASP A 247 19.02 -9.52 -25.23
C ASP A 247 18.68 -11.02 -25.01
N ALA A 248 19.31 -11.67 -24.03
CA ALA A 248 19.01 -13.06 -23.69
C ALA A 248 17.59 -13.21 -23.09
N PRO A 249 17.01 -14.42 -23.11
CA PRO A 249 15.68 -14.65 -22.53
C PRO A 249 15.61 -14.21 -21.06
N PRO A 250 14.48 -13.63 -20.58
CA PRO A 250 14.37 -13.08 -19.23
C PRO A 250 14.80 -14.03 -18.10
N ARG A 251 14.60 -15.34 -18.27
CA ARG A 251 15.02 -16.38 -17.32
C ARG A 251 16.53 -16.44 -17.03
N SER A 252 17.34 -15.98 -17.98
CA SER A 252 18.80 -15.93 -17.89
C SER A 252 19.32 -14.59 -17.34
N LEU A 253 18.44 -13.60 -17.18
CA LEU A 253 18.82 -12.23 -16.82
C LEU A 253 18.73 -11.95 -15.31
N VAL A 254 18.07 -12.81 -14.53
CA VAL A 254 17.78 -12.61 -13.11
C VAL A 254 18.51 -13.67 -12.26
N PRO A 255 19.26 -13.28 -11.21
CA PRO A 255 19.98 -14.23 -10.38
C PRO A 255 19.02 -15.03 -9.48
N ARG A 256 19.35 -16.31 -9.29
CA ARG A 256 18.62 -17.27 -8.45
C ARG A 256 19.33 -17.42 -7.10
N PHE A 257 18.70 -16.95 -6.04
CA PHE A 257 19.22 -17.05 -4.68
C PHE A 257 18.30 -17.91 -3.81
N PRO A 258 18.84 -18.56 -2.76
CA PRO A 258 18.03 -19.35 -1.84
C PRO A 258 17.01 -18.48 -1.08
N ASP A 259 15.82 -19.02 -0.88
CA ASP A 259 14.69 -18.40 -0.16
C ASP A 259 14.24 -17.02 -0.68
N ASP A 260 14.63 -16.67 -1.90
CA ASP A 260 14.32 -15.38 -2.50
C ASP A 260 12.94 -15.37 -3.20
N PRO A 261 12.06 -14.39 -2.92
CA PRO A 261 10.78 -14.25 -3.60
C PRO A 261 10.88 -14.21 -5.13
N LYS A 262 11.92 -13.57 -5.68
CA LYS A 262 12.09 -13.50 -7.14
C LYS A 262 12.49 -14.87 -7.71
N THR A 263 13.26 -15.66 -6.99
CA THR A 263 13.65 -17.01 -7.40
C THR A 263 12.47 -17.97 -7.35
N ARG A 264 11.61 -17.87 -6.33
CA ARG A 264 10.35 -18.62 -6.31
C ARG A 264 9.48 -18.32 -7.52
N PHE A 265 9.38 -17.03 -7.91
CA PHE A 265 8.63 -16.67 -9.11
C PHE A 265 9.30 -17.17 -10.41
N LEU A 266 10.63 -17.14 -10.50
CA LEU A 266 11.35 -17.72 -11.65
C LEU A 266 11.08 -19.23 -11.81
N ILE A 267 10.96 -19.97 -10.71
CA ILE A 267 10.64 -21.41 -10.74
C ILE A 267 9.22 -21.62 -11.29
N ASP A 268 8.23 -20.89 -10.77
CA ASP A 268 6.85 -20.98 -11.26
C ASP A 268 6.73 -20.66 -12.76
N LEU A 269 7.54 -19.71 -13.25
CA LEU A 269 7.56 -19.35 -14.68
C LEU A 269 8.28 -20.40 -15.51
N ASP A 270 9.36 -21.00 -15.00
CA ASP A 270 10.04 -22.10 -15.66
C ASP A 270 9.14 -23.35 -15.79
N ASP A 271 8.23 -23.58 -14.85
CA ASP A 271 7.23 -24.66 -14.92
C ASP A 271 6.21 -24.46 -16.06
N GLU A 272 6.10 -23.26 -16.65
CA GLU A 272 5.27 -23.01 -17.83
C GLU A 272 5.91 -23.49 -19.14
N LEU A 273 7.21 -23.81 -19.11
CA LEU A 273 7.98 -24.19 -20.28
C LEU A 273 7.57 -25.60 -20.75
N PRO A 274 7.39 -25.83 -22.06
CA PRO A 274 7.06 -27.15 -22.58
C PRO A 274 8.21 -28.16 -22.36
N GLU A 275 7.90 -29.32 -21.78
CA GLU A 275 8.88 -30.39 -21.46
C GLU A 275 9.67 -30.93 -22.67
N SER A 276 9.18 -30.68 -23.91
CA SER A 276 9.70 -31.29 -25.13
C SER A 276 10.03 -30.30 -26.27
N ALA A 277 10.26 -29.02 -25.97
CA ALA A 277 10.65 -28.06 -27.00
C ALA A 277 12.18 -27.99 -27.20
N SER A 278 12.62 -27.98 -28.45
CA SER A 278 14.00 -27.72 -28.86
C SER A 278 14.11 -26.36 -29.55
N GLY A 279 15.13 -25.56 -29.23
CA GLY A 279 15.41 -24.26 -29.87
C GLY A 279 14.93 -23.04 -29.05
N GLU A 280 14.85 -21.86 -29.67
CA GLU A 280 14.50 -20.59 -29.00
C GLU A 280 13.11 -20.61 -28.34
N MET A 281 12.15 -21.35 -28.93
CA MET A 281 10.79 -21.57 -28.39
C MET A 281 10.77 -22.29 -27.04
N ALA A 282 11.87 -22.94 -26.63
CA ALA A 282 11.98 -23.67 -25.36
C ALA A 282 12.37 -22.79 -24.16
N SER A 283 12.66 -21.51 -24.40
CA SER A 283 13.33 -20.65 -23.41
C SER A 283 12.53 -19.41 -23.00
N GLN A 284 11.34 -19.22 -23.57
CA GLN A 284 10.49 -18.07 -23.32
C GLN A 284 9.24 -18.50 -22.53
N TRP A 285 9.01 -17.88 -21.38
CA TRP A 285 7.83 -18.14 -20.56
C TRP A 285 6.54 -17.78 -21.30
N ARG A 286 5.41 -18.40 -20.92
CA ARG A 286 4.12 -18.16 -21.59
C ARG A 286 3.55 -16.81 -21.16
N SER A 287 3.55 -16.55 -19.86
CA SER A 287 2.95 -15.37 -19.25
C SER A 287 3.85 -14.13 -19.31
N VAL A 288 5.17 -14.28 -19.23
CA VAL A 288 6.15 -13.18 -19.14
C VAL A 288 7.11 -13.20 -20.33
N LYS A 289 7.16 -12.09 -21.08
CA LYS A 289 7.94 -11.97 -22.33
C LYS A 289 9.18 -11.09 -22.22
N SER A 290 9.22 -10.19 -21.24
CA SER A 290 10.33 -9.25 -21.04
C SER A 290 10.72 -9.13 -19.57
N LEU A 291 11.91 -8.58 -19.31
CA LEU A 291 12.37 -8.31 -17.95
C LEU A 291 11.55 -7.22 -17.24
N ASP A 292 11.06 -6.22 -17.98
CA ASP A 292 10.18 -5.20 -17.42
C ASP A 292 8.85 -5.80 -16.98
N GLN A 293 8.28 -6.70 -17.81
CA GLN A 293 7.08 -7.44 -17.47
C GLN A 293 7.31 -8.40 -16.29
N PHE A 294 8.51 -8.98 -16.15
CA PHE A 294 8.87 -9.78 -14.98
C PHE A 294 8.76 -8.95 -13.68
N TRP A 295 9.32 -7.74 -13.66
CA TRP A 295 9.26 -6.86 -12.48
C TRP A 295 7.85 -6.34 -12.22
N GLU A 296 7.06 -6.09 -13.26
CA GLU A 296 5.64 -5.74 -13.13
C GLU A 296 4.84 -6.91 -12.51
N MET A 297 4.99 -8.13 -13.05
CA MET A 297 4.30 -9.32 -12.55
C MET A 297 4.75 -9.70 -11.13
N MET A 298 6.00 -9.40 -10.76
CA MET A 298 6.50 -9.53 -9.39
C MET A 298 5.68 -8.73 -8.37
N SER A 299 5.07 -7.62 -8.77
CA SER A 299 4.26 -6.78 -7.86
C SER A 299 2.94 -7.46 -7.45
N PHE A 300 2.44 -8.41 -8.25
CA PHE A 300 1.20 -9.15 -7.99
C PHE A 300 1.42 -10.41 -7.15
N ARG A 301 2.67 -10.80 -6.90
CA ARG A 301 3.02 -11.96 -6.07
C ARG A 301 2.61 -11.74 -4.62
N GLN A 302 2.34 -12.82 -3.89
CA GLN A 302 1.88 -12.76 -2.49
C GLN A 302 2.85 -11.96 -1.60
N GLU A 303 4.14 -12.01 -1.90
CA GLU A 303 5.18 -11.32 -1.16
C GLU A 303 5.17 -9.80 -1.37
N CYS A 304 4.61 -9.32 -2.48
CA CYS A 304 4.60 -7.91 -2.90
C CYS A 304 3.20 -7.28 -2.95
N SER A 305 2.15 -8.05 -2.64
CA SER A 305 0.75 -7.61 -2.70
C SER A 305 0.09 -7.60 -1.32
N ALA A 306 -1.20 -7.22 -1.24
CA ALA A 306 -1.97 -7.19 0.00
C ALA A 306 -1.34 -6.40 1.17
N GLY A 307 -0.61 -5.33 0.85
CA GLY A 307 0.05 -4.47 1.84
C GLY A 307 1.46 -4.92 2.26
N ARG A 308 1.97 -6.02 1.70
CA ARG A 308 3.36 -6.47 1.83
C ARG A 308 4.24 -5.79 0.77
N LEU A 309 5.51 -5.58 1.10
CA LEU A 309 6.51 -5.07 0.17
C LEU A 309 7.80 -5.87 0.28
N VAL A 310 8.50 -6.02 -0.85
CA VAL A 310 9.87 -6.54 -0.90
C VAL A 310 10.74 -5.54 -1.64
N GLY A 311 11.88 -5.18 -1.06
CA GLY A 311 12.89 -4.37 -1.74
C GLY A 311 14.05 -5.24 -2.20
N PHE A 312 14.34 -5.26 -3.49
CA PHE A 312 15.52 -5.91 -4.07
C PHE A 312 16.63 -4.90 -4.24
N LEU A 313 17.78 -5.18 -3.66
CA LEU A 313 18.89 -4.25 -3.55
C LEU A 313 20.15 -4.86 -4.16
N TRP A 314 20.87 -4.05 -4.94
CA TRP A 314 22.16 -4.39 -5.52
C TRP A 314 23.12 -3.21 -5.36
N LEU A 315 24.21 -3.40 -4.64
CA LEU A 315 25.34 -2.47 -4.61
C LEU A 315 26.40 -3.02 -5.56
N VAL A 316 26.61 -2.34 -6.69
CA VAL A 316 27.58 -2.76 -7.72
C VAL A 316 28.85 -1.95 -7.54
N ILE A 317 29.97 -2.66 -7.35
CA ILE A 317 31.30 -2.08 -7.16
C ILE A 317 32.16 -2.45 -8.37
N ASN A 318 32.66 -1.42 -9.03
CA ASN A 318 33.57 -1.51 -10.18
C ASN A 318 35.01 -1.25 -9.69
N PRO A 319 35.91 -2.25 -9.75
CA PRO A 319 37.30 -2.08 -9.34
C PRO A 319 38.08 -1.20 -10.34
N PRO A 320 39.29 -0.74 -9.98
CA PRO A 320 40.11 0.06 -10.87
C PRO A 320 40.37 -0.69 -12.19
N GLY A 321 40.25 0.02 -13.32
CA GLY A 321 40.33 -0.52 -14.67
C GLY A 321 38.99 -1.00 -15.26
N VAL A 322 37.92 -1.03 -14.46
CA VAL A 322 36.56 -1.38 -14.91
C VAL A 322 35.64 -0.19 -14.66
N VAL A 323 34.95 0.28 -15.69
CA VAL A 323 33.95 1.36 -15.58
C VAL A 323 32.54 0.79 -15.72
N ASN A 324 31.54 1.51 -15.21
CA ASN A 324 30.13 1.10 -15.27
C ASN A 324 29.61 0.83 -16.70
N SER A 325 30.20 1.49 -17.71
CA SER A 325 29.84 1.34 -19.12
C SER A 325 30.37 0.05 -19.75
N ASN A 326 31.32 -0.64 -19.10
CA ASN A 326 31.83 -1.91 -19.60
C ASN A 326 30.78 -3.00 -19.33
N PRO A 327 30.22 -3.64 -20.38
CA PRO A 327 29.29 -4.74 -20.19
C PRO A 327 30.00 -5.93 -19.54
N MET A 328 29.23 -6.82 -18.90
CA MET A 328 29.81 -8.06 -18.37
C MET A 328 30.42 -8.90 -19.48
N LEU A 329 31.62 -9.42 -19.24
CA LEU A 329 32.27 -10.34 -20.16
C LEU A 329 31.68 -11.74 -20.01
N SER A 330 31.51 -12.44 -21.14
CA SER A 330 31.14 -13.86 -21.15
C SER A 330 32.39 -14.72 -20.98
N SER A 331 32.28 -15.77 -20.19
CA SER A 331 33.34 -16.75 -19.87
C SER A 331 33.93 -17.54 -21.05
N LYS A 332 33.52 -17.27 -22.30
CA LYS A 332 33.97 -17.97 -23.51
C LYS A 332 34.84 -17.15 -24.49
N ALA A 333 35.23 -15.92 -24.19
CA ALA A 333 35.96 -15.07 -25.14
C ALA A 333 37.50 -15.21 -25.17
N GLU A 334 38.09 -16.25 -24.58
CA GLU A 334 39.50 -16.60 -24.78
C GLU A 334 39.61 -18.05 -25.27
N GLY A 335 39.53 -18.23 -26.59
CA GLY A 335 39.62 -19.57 -27.16
C GLY A 335 39.44 -19.68 -28.67
N SER A 336 39.78 -18.64 -29.46
CA SER A 336 39.86 -18.77 -30.92
C SER A 336 40.54 -17.56 -31.57
N GLU A 337 41.85 -17.41 -31.38
CA GLU A 337 42.71 -16.79 -32.38
C GLU A 337 43.75 -17.83 -32.81
N GLN A 338 43.32 -18.75 -33.68
CA GLN A 338 44.26 -19.47 -34.53
C GLN A 338 44.68 -18.52 -35.65
N ALA A 339 45.96 -18.16 -35.59
CA ALA A 339 46.67 -17.41 -36.60
C ALA A 339 46.43 -17.96 -38.01
N GLN A 340 45.88 -17.12 -38.89
CA GLN A 340 46.06 -17.28 -40.32
C GLN A 340 47.50 -16.89 -40.66
N VAL A 341 48.27 -17.92 -41.02
CA VAL A 341 49.59 -17.80 -41.65
C VAL A 341 49.39 -17.27 -43.07
N SER A 342 49.92 -16.09 -43.36
CA SER A 342 50.20 -15.63 -44.72
C SER A 342 51.70 -15.32 -44.85
N ASP A 343 52.29 -15.92 -45.88
CA ASP A 343 53.70 -15.89 -46.26
C ASP A 343 54.23 -14.48 -46.56
N ALA A 344 55.42 -14.16 -46.03
CA ALA A 344 56.48 -13.40 -46.73
C ALA A 344 57.84 -13.49 -45.98
N PRO A 345 58.99 -13.38 -46.68
CA PRO A 345 60.23 -14.08 -46.31
C PRO A 345 61.20 -13.31 -45.40
N LYS A 346 62.09 -14.09 -44.78
CA LYS A 346 63.20 -13.69 -43.88
C LYS A 346 64.24 -12.77 -44.53
N GLY A 347 64.75 -11.82 -43.75
CA GLY A 347 66.00 -11.09 -44.02
C GLY A 347 66.55 -10.36 -42.77
N ASP A 348 67.62 -10.92 -42.21
CA ASP A 348 68.79 -10.37 -41.49
C ASP A 348 68.72 -9.27 -40.39
N LYS A 349 69.42 -9.57 -39.27
CA LYS A 349 69.87 -8.70 -38.16
C LYS A 349 71.16 -7.90 -38.58
N PRO A 350 71.77 -6.97 -37.78
CA PRO A 350 71.59 -6.60 -36.35
C PRO A 350 71.69 -5.09 -35.95
N SER A 351 71.31 -4.78 -34.69
CA SER A 351 71.82 -3.76 -33.72
C SER A 351 71.81 -2.25 -34.10
N VAL A 352 71.36 -1.29 -33.27
CA VAL A 352 72.03 -0.76 -32.04
C VAL A 352 71.10 0.24 -31.26
N SER A 353 71.15 0.13 -29.92
CA SER A 353 70.95 1.08 -28.80
C SER A 353 69.67 1.90 -28.51
N GLN A 354 69.11 1.63 -27.31
CA GLN A 354 68.70 2.54 -26.19
C GLN A 354 67.69 3.69 -26.49
N SER A 355 66.63 3.97 -25.72
CA SER A 355 66.37 3.85 -24.28
C SER A 355 64.89 4.17 -23.99
N ASN A 356 64.25 3.48 -23.04
CA ASN A 356 63.50 4.08 -21.91
C ASN A 356 62.78 2.99 -21.11
N ASP A 357 63.12 2.93 -19.81
CA ASP A 357 62.40 2.17 -18.81
C ASP A 357 60.99 2.74 -18.61
N GLN A 358 59.98 1.94 -18.94
CA GLN A 358 58.67 2.04 -18.32
C GLN A 358 58.30 0.69 -17.70
N ILE A 359 58.09 0.75 -16.39
CA ILE A 359 57.66 -0.31 -15.49
C ILE A 359 56.37 -0.94 -16.05
N ARG A 360 56.49 -2.19 -16.50
CA ARG A 360 55.39 -3.03 -16.97
C ARG A 360 54.51 -3.41 -15.76
N PRO A 361 53.22 -3.08 -15.72
CA PRO A 361 52.31 -3.65 -14.73
C PRO A 361 52.24 -5.16 -14.96
N GLN A 362 52.50 -5.94 -13.91
CA GLN A 362 52.36 -7.39 -13.93
C GLN A 362 50.94 -7.77 -14.37
N ARG A 363 50.83 -8.55 -15.46
CA ARG A 363 49.59 -9.27 -15.80
C ARG A 363 49.25 -10.18 -14.62
N ALA A 364 48.15 -9.88 -13.93
CA ALA A 364 47.60 -10.78 -12.92
C ALA A 364 46.91 -11.96 -13.63
N SER A 365 47.29 -13.15 -13.16
CA SER A 365 46.95 -14.52 -13.53
C SER A 365 45.48 -14.85 -13.85
N ASP A 366 45.32 -15.67 -14.89
CA ASP A 366 44.36 -16.77 -15.15
C ASP A 366 42.93 -16.66 -14.61
N GLY A 367 41.96 -16.70 -15.55
CA GLY A 367 40.50 -16.70 -15.35
C GLY A 367 39.93 -17.93 -14.63
N SER A 368 40.41 -18.26 -13.44
CA SER A 368 39.83 -19.29 -12.59
C SER A 368 38.63 -18.73 -11.79
N ALA A 369 37.52 -19.48 -11.79
CA ALA A 369 36.31 -19.16 -11.04
C ALA A 369 36.47 -19.34 -9.52
N PHE A 370 37.51 -20.06 -9.10
CA PHE A 370 37.78 -20.37 -7.71
C PHE A 370 38.60 -19.27 -7.04
N TYR A 371 38.05 -18.64 -6.00
CA TYR A 371 38.75 -17.64 -5.21
C TYR A 371 38.37 -17.75 -3.75
N TRP A 372 39.38 -18.01 -2.90
CA TRP A 372 39.18 -18.29 -1.48
C TRP A 372 40.32 -17.67 -0.65
N PRO A 373 40.19 -16.40 -0.22
CA PRO A 373 41.23 -15.70 0.50
C PRO A 373 41.32 -16.15 1.97
N GLN A 374 42.53 -16.33 2.50
CA GLN A 374 42.72 -16.73 3.90
C GLN A 374 42.17 -15.70 4.89
N ALA A 375 42.28 -14.40 4.57
CA ALA A 375 41.81 -13.31 5.41
C ALA A 375 40.27 -13.23 5.54
N ALA A 376 39.51 -13.91 4.65
CA ALA A 376 38.06 -13.94 4.69
C ALA A 376 37.46 -15.04 5.57
N ARG A 377 38.30 -16.01 5.98
CA ARG A 377 37.85 -17.20 6.69
C ARG A 377 37.35 -16.83 8.08
N GLY A 378 36.29 -17.51 8.53
CA GLY A 378 35.80 -17.35 9.90
C GLY A 378 36.80 -17.82 10.95
N HIS A 379 36.48 -17.53 12.21
CA HIS A 379 37.17 -18.10 13.37
C HIS A 379 37.19 -19.63 13.31
N ALA A 380 36.09 -20.23 12.84
CA ALA A 380 36.03 -21.64 12.49
C ALA A 380 35.64 -21.82 11.03
N VAL A 381 36.36 -22.71 10.34
CA VAL A 381 36.07 -23.12 8.96
C VAL A 381 35.56 -24.55 9.00
N LEU A 382 34.28 -24.71 8.67
CA LEU A 382 33.59 -26.00 8.68
C LEU A 382 33.49 -26.54 7.25
N ASN A 383 33.30 -27.85 7.10
CA ASN A 383 32.81 -28.39 5.83
C ASN A 383 31.32 -28.02 5.66
N GLU A 384 30.75 -28.26 4.48
CA GLU A 384 29.36 -27.87 4.19
C GLU A 384 28.33 -28.59 5.09
N GLU A 385 28.57 -29.86 5.41
CA GLU A 385 27.67 -30.69 6.24
C GLU A 385 27.66 -30.21 7.70
N ASP A 386 28.83 -29.93 8.26
CA ASP A 386 29.01 -29.43 9.62
C ASP A 386 28.49 -28.00 9.75
N TYR A 387 28.70 -27.15 8.73
CA TYR A 387 28.11 -25.81 8.69
C TYR A 387 26.57 -25.90 8.72
N LYS A 388 25.97 -26.73 7.86
CA LYS A 388 24.52 -26.95 7.86
C LYS A 388 24.03 -27.51 9.19
N THR A 389 24.77 -28.43 9.80
CA THR A 389 24.47 -28.98 11.13
C THR A 389 24.50 -27.89 12.20
N ALA A 390 25.48 -26.99 12.18
CA ALA A 390 25.55 -25.86 13.10
C ALA A 390 24.35 -24.92 12.95
N ILE A 391 24.01 -24.51 11.73
CA ILE A 391 22.89 -23.60 11.47
C ILE A 391 21.54 -24.27 11.79
N ASN A 392 21.34 -25.54 11.43
CA ASN A 392 20.12 -26.27 11.78
C ASN A 392 19.98 -26.41 13.30
N PHE A 393 21.08 -26.68 14.01
CA PHE A 393 21.06 -26.73 15.47
C PHE A 393 20.61 -25.40 16.08
N LEU A 394 21.04 -24.26 15.53
CA LEU A 394 20.55 -22.94 15.95
C LEU A 394 19.04 -22.76 15.69
N LEU A 395 18.55 -23.23 14.55
CA LEU A 395 17.14 -23.18 14.17
C LEU A 395 16.26 -24.17 14.96
N GLU A 396 16.85 -25.10 15.69
CA GLU A 396 16.17 -26.01 16.63
C GLU A 396 16.18 -25.46 18.07
N GLN A 397 16.93 -24.39 18.36
CA GLN A 397 16.95 -23.75 19.67
C GLN A 397 15.78 -22.78 19.86
N ASP A 398 15.47 -22.49 21.12
CA ASP A 398 14.43 -21.54 21.52
C ASP A 398 15.01 -20.25 22.12
N PHE A 399 14.34 -19.12 21.86
CA PHE A 399 14.76 -17.79 22.33
C PHE A 399 13.58 -16.95 22.88
N TYR A 400 12.54 -17.59 23.41
CA TYR A 400 11.32 -16.90 23.86
C TYR A 400 11.48 -16.11 25.17
N ASN A 401 12.44 -16.47 26.03
CA ASN A 401 12.76 -15.73 27.25
C ASN A 401 14.27 -15.70 27.51
N GLU A 402 14.70 -14.88 28.46
CA GLU A 402 16.11 -14.66 28.76
C GLU A 402 16.83 -15.93 29.23
N GLU A 403 16.24 -16.72 30.13
CA GLU A 403 16.86 -17.94 30.68
C GLU A 403 17.12 -18.99 29.59
N VAL A 404 16.13 -19.24 28.73
CA VAL A 404 16.24 -20.18 27.62
C VAL A 404 17.21 -19.66 26.58
N SER A 405 17.19 -18.36 26.27
CA SER A 405 18.16 -17.75 25.35
C SER A 405 19.61 -17.89 25.83
N PHE A 406 19.90 -17.82 27.14
CA PHE A 406 21.23 -18.12 27.69
C PHE A 406 21.61 -19.59 27.47
N ALA A 407 20.69 -20.52 27.78
CA ALA A 407 20.93 -21.95 27.60
C ALA A 407 21.16 -22.30 26.12
N SER A 408 20.30 -21.80 25.23
CA SER A 408 20.40 -21.93 23.78
C SER A 408 21.68 -21.32 23.22
N THR A 409 22.08 -20.14 23.71
CA THR A 409 23.35 -19.50 23.32
C THR A 409 24.54 -20.38 23.70
N LYS A 410 24.57 -20.88 24.94
CA LYS A 410 25.63 -21.79 25.39
C LYS A 410 25.66 -23.08 24.58
N ALA A 411 24.50 -23.72 24.40
CA ALA A 411 24.39 -24.96 23.64
C ALA A 411 24.86 -24.80 22.19
N PHE A 412 24.49 -23.69 21.54
CA PHE A 412 24.95 -23.39 20.18
C PHE A 412 26.46 -23.17 20.13
N ASN A 413 27.01 -22.37 21.05
CA ASN A 413 28.45 -22.12 21.10
C ASN A 413 29.25 -23.40 21.35
N ASP A 414 28.79 -24.25 22.29
CA ASP A 414 29.42 -25.54 22.60
C ASP A 414 29.35 -26.49 21.39
N LYS A 415 28.22 -26.49 20.66
CA LYS A 415 28.05 -27.30 19.45
C LYS A 415 28.99 -26.84 18.33
N VAL A 416 29.12 -25.54 18.10
CA VAL A 416 30.02 -24.98 17.08
C VAL A 416 31.49 -25.24 17.45
N ALA A 417 31.86 -25.12 18.72
CA ALA A 417 33.17 -25.49 19.24
C ALA A 417 33.50 -26.97 19.00
N ALA A 418 32.54 -27.85 19.29
CA ALA A 418 32.68 -29.30 19.06
C ALA A 418 32.80 -29.66 17.57
N LEU A 419 32.11 -28.96 16.67
CA LEU A 419 32.21 -29.19 15.22
C LEU A 419 33.52 -28.69 14.61
N ALA A 420 34.17 -27.70 15.25
CA ALA A 420 35.43 -27.16 14.79
C ALA A 420 36.66 -27.80 15.46
N ASP A 421 36.46 -28.75 16.38
CA ASP A 421 37.49 -29.33 17.25
C ASP A 421 38.27 -28.28 18.08
N GLU A 422 37.60 -27.20 18.51
CA GLU A 422 38.16 -26.15 19.37
C GLU A 422 37.47 -26.10 20.74
N LEU A 423 38.17 -25.67 21.80
CA LEU A 423 37.56 -25.53 23.13
C LEU A 423 36.65 -24.31 23.25
N TRP A 424 36.93 -23.26 22.48
CA TRP A 424 36.14 -22.02 22.47
C TRP A 424 36.41 -21.26 21.17
N ILE A 425 35.35 -20.77 20.54
CA ILE A 425 35.40 -20.01 19.30
C ILE A 425 34.87 -18.60 19.54
N GLY A 426 35.53 -17.62 18.91
CA GLY A 426 35.06 -16.25 18.80
C GLY A 426 36.14 -15.24 19.13
N GLN A 427 35.72 -13.98 19.22
CA GLN A 427 36.57 -12.88 19.64
C GLN A 427 35.72 -11.89 20.44
N GLN A 428 36.22 -11.46 21.59
CA GLN A 428 35.62 -10.37 22.34
C GLN A 428 36.10 -9.04 21.78
N VAL A 429 35.16 -8.17 21.41
CA VAL A 429 35.43 -6.87 20.79
C VAL A 429 34.92 -5.76 21.71
N VAL A 430 35.76 -4.75 21.94
CA VAL A 430 35.43 -3.53 22.66
C VAL A 430 35.44 -2.36 21.68
N GLY A 431 34.33 -1.63 21.61
CA GLY A 431 34.20 -0.48 20.73
C GLY A 431 35.14 0.67 21.12
N LYS A 432 35.64 1.38 20.11
CA LYS A 432 36.63 2.47 20.20
C LYS A 432 36.13 3.77 19.54
N ASN A 433 34.89 3.80 19.04
CA ASN A 433 34.38 4.93 18.28
C ASN A 433 33.81 6.02 19.20
N THR A 434 34.55 7.13 19.31
CA THR A 434 34.21 8.30 20.14
C THR A 434 33.21 9.26 19.50
N ASN A 435 32.84 9.08 18.22
CA ASN A 435 32.03 10.07 17.49
C ASN A 435 30.54 10.12 17.89
N ASP A 436 30.09 9.26 18.82
CA ASP A 436 28.68 9.11 19.24
C ASP A 436 28.40 9.54 20.71
N GLU A 437 29.38 10.07 21.46
CA GLU A 437 29.19 10.48 22.87
C GLU A 437 28.29 11.71 23.02
N SER A 438 27.01 11.48 23.30
CA SER A 438 26.12 12.44 23.96
C SER A 438 25.39 11.74 25.11
N THR A 439 26.13 11.40 26.16
CA THR A 439 25.63 10.91 27.45
C THR A 439 25.08 12.06 28.30
N VAL A 440 23.85 11.95 28.79
CA VAL A 440 23.32 12.79 29.89
C VAL A 440 22.79 11.85 30.98
N PRO A 441 23.06 12.09 32.29
CA PRO A 441 22.59 11.23 33.37
C PRO A 441 21.09 11.42 33.65
N ALA A 442 20.46 10.36 34.17
CA ALA A 442 19.05 10.30 34.52
C ALA A 442 18.62 11.39 35.53
N GLN A 443 17.47 12.04 35.28
CA GLN A 443 16.72 12.80 36.29
C GLN A 443 15.22 12.50 36.22
N THR A 444 14.68 12.20 37.41
CA THR A 444 13.26 12.10 37.81
C THR A 444 12.49 13.41 37.58
N PRO A 445 11.13 13.38 37.61
CA PRO A 445 10.32 14.48 37.09
C PRO A 445 10.12 15.58 38.14
N THR A 446 10.51 16.82 37.80
CA THR A 446 10.01 18.02 38.50
C THR A 446 9.76 19.17 37.54
N THR A 447 8.58 19.76 37.74
CA THR A 447 7.97 20.93 37.13
C THR A 447 8.79 22.21 37.34
N HIS A 448 8.99 23.03 36.29
CA HIS A 448 8.59 24.46 36.19
C HIS A 448 9.35 25.25 35.10
N ALA A 449 8.56 26.12 34.45
CA ALA A 449 8.82 27.20 33.49
C ALA A 449 10.19 27.92 33.50
N ASN A 450 10.73 28.22 32.30
CA ASN A 450 10.65 29.58 31.72
C ASN A 450 11.25 29.68 30.30
N ILE A 451 10.77 30.71 29.62
CA ILE A 451 10.80 31.04 28.20
C ILE A 451 12.13 31.69 27.78
N VAL A 452 12.52 31.59 26.49
CA VAL A 452 12.88 32.71 25.57
C VAL A 452 13.92 32.32 24.51
N LEU A 453 13.48 32.38 23.25
CA LEU A 453 14.24 32.53 22.01
C LEU A 453 15.17 33.76 22.05
N VAL A 454 16.41 33.63 21.56
CA VAL A 454 17.14 34.79 21.01
C VAL A 454 17.74 34.49 19.64
N ARG A 455 17.40 35.42 18.75
CA ARG A 455 17.76 35.61 17.33
C ARG A 455 19.22 36.02 17.18
N LYS A 456 19.86 35.55 16.11
CA LYS A 456 21.22 35.91 15.67
C LYS A 456 21.20 37.28 14.97
N ARG A 457 22.14 38.18 15.31
CA ARG A 457 22.45 39.40 14.55
C ARG A 457 23.96 39.66 14.62
N LYS A 458 24.59 39.98 13.48
CA LYS A 458 25.70 40.94 13.38
C LYS A 458 25.95 41.30 11.91
N LYS A 459 25.95 42.59 11.57
CA LYS A 459 27.15 43.35 11.16
C LYS A 459 26.83 44.85 11.06
N ASP A 460 27.75 45.64 11.59
CA ASP A 460 27.73 47.09 11.82
C ASP A 460 28.29 47.90 10.63
N GLU A 461 27.97 49.21 10.64
CA GLU A 461 28.76 50.44 10.34
C GLU A 461 27.74 51.60 10.10
N GLY A 462 27.84 52.85 10.54
CA GLY A 462 28.84 53.69 11.21
C GLY A 462 28.16 54.94 11.86
N ALA A 463 28.95 55.84 12.46
CA ALA A 463 28.59 56.76 13.56
C ALA A 463 28.38 58.27 13.19
N ALA A 464 28.07 59.08 14.23
CA ALA A 464 28.05 60.57 14.41
C ALA A 464 26.64 61.24 14.42
N SER A 465 26.25 62.23 15.26
CA SER A 465 26.84 63.04 16.35
C SER A 465 25.78 63.92 17.09
N SER A 466 25.87 64.00 18.44
CA SER A 466 25.67 65.12 19.42
C SER A 466 24.52 66.19 19.43
N GLN A 467 23.79 66.22 20.59
CA GLN A 467 23.50 67.28 21.61
C GLN A 467 22.55 68.54 21.46
N ASN A 468 21.56 68.61 22.39
CA ASN A 468 21.08 69.66 23.36
C ASN A 468 20.22 70.95 23.05
N ALA A 469 19.10 71.06 23.84
CA ALA A 469 18.39 72.21 24.51
C ALA A 469 17.71 73.35 23.67
N LEU A 470 16.61 74.09 24.01
CA LEU A 470 15.70 74.38 25.16
C LEU A 470 14.37 75.06 24.64
N PHE A 471 13.26 75.11 25.44
CA PHE A 471 11.83 75.56 25.26
C PHE A 471 11.52 77.04 24.81
N PRO A 472 10.26 77.55 24.50
CA PRO A 472 8.86 77.11 24.82
C PRO A 472 7.73 77.29 23.72
N SER A 473 6.46 76.95 24.06
CA SER A 473 5.15 76.88 23.30
C SER A 473 4.47 78.25 22.96
N PRO A 474 3.37 78.41 22.15
CA PRO A 474 2.26 77.44 21.85
C PRO A 474 1.57 77.41 20.45
N THR A 475 0.88 76.27 20.19
CA THR A 475 -0.29 75.99 19.29
C THR A 475 -0.14 76.02 17.74
N PRO A 476 -1.01 75.32 16.97
CA PRO A 476 -1.25 73.86 16.99
C PRO A 476 -1.29 73.28 15.55
N MET A 477 -0.73 72.09 15.27
CA MET A 477 -1.21 71.27 14.14
C MET A 477 -0.53 69.88 14.08
N ILE A 478 -1.39 68.87 13.92
CA ILE A 478 -1.13 67.56 13.30
C ILE A 478 -0.23 66.61 14.11
N LYS A 479 -0.89 65.78 14.91
CA LYS A 479 -0.33 64.56 15.51
C LYS A 479 -0.69 63.39 14.58
N LEU A 480 0.31 62.75 13.96
CA LEU A 480 0.15 61.44 13.32
C LEU A 480 0.87 60.41 14.20
N GLN A 481 0.10 59.70 15.04
CA GLN A 481 0.54 58.47 15.69
C GLN A 481 0.22 57.29 14.75
N SER A 482 1.24 56.49 14.47
CA SER A 482 1.21 55.18 13.81
C SER A 482 2.53 54.52 14.23
N ILE A 483 2.64 53.33 14.81
CA ILE A 483 1.98 52.07 14.53
C ILE A 483 1.90 51.29 15.85
N SER A 484 0.71 51.20 16.46
CA SER A 484 0.43 50.28 17.57
C SER A 484 -1.02 49.74 17.57
N ASP A 485 -1.84 50.13 16.59
CA ASP A 485 -3.26 49.74 16.50
C ASP A 485 -3.56 48.94 15.22
N ALA A 486 -2.71 47.96 14.90
CA ALA A 486 -2.91 47.10 13.74
C ALA A 486 -3.43 45.70 14.09
N VAL A 487 -4.14 45.50 15.21
CA VAL A 487 -5.14 44.42 15.39
C VAL A 487 -6.17 44.86 16.44
N GLY A 488 -6.90 45.95 16.17
CA GLY A 488 -8.08 46.34 16.95
C GLY A 488 -9.35 45.93 16.22
N PHE A 489 -10.00 44.86 16.65
CA PHE A 489 -11.41 44.59 16.32
C PHE A 489 -12.27 45.68 16.99
N GLY A 490 -12.41 46.81 16.31
CA GLY A 490 -13.21 47.95 16.74
C GLY A 490 -14.67 47.83 16.36
N SER A 491 -15.53 48.17 17.33
CA SER A 491 -16.98 48.38 17.29
C SER A 491 -17.55 48.84 15.94
N ALA A 492 -18.39 47.99 15.33
CA ALA A 492 -19.21 48.34 14.16
C ALA A 492 -20.54 48.98 14.60
N THR A 493 -20.51 50.27 14.91
CA THR A 493 -21.73 51.08 14.98
C THR A 493 -21.50 52.46 14.35
N ARG A 494 -21.86 52.61 13.07
CA ARG A 494 -22.59 53.78 12.55
C ARG A 494 -23.06 53.55 11.10
N HIS A 495 -24.37 53.69 10.94
CA HIS A 495 -25.16 54.00 9.74
C HIS A 495 -24.96 53.19 8.44
N GLY A 496 -25.97 52.37 8.13
CA GLY A 496 -26.47 52.21 6.76
C GLY A 496 -25.89 51.10 5.88
N GLY A 497 -24.94 50.30 6.39
CA GLY A 497 -24.40 49.12 5.67
C GLY A 497 -24.93 47.81 6.25
N LEU A 498 -25.30 46.87 5.39
CA LEU A 498 -25.69 45.51 5.75
C LEU A 498 -24.63 44.89 6.71
N GLN A 499 -25.02 44.52 7.93
CA GLN A 499 -24.10 43.90 8.88
C GLN A 499 -23.80 42.46 8.44
N TRP A 500 -22.77 42.28 7.61
CA TRP A 500 -22.37 41.00 7.03
C TRP A 500 -22.21 39.87 8.07
N SER A 501 -21.76 40.18 9.28
CA SER A 501 -21.63 39.19 10.37
C SER A 501 -22.97 38.59 10.80
N VAL A 502 -24.03 39.40 10.83
CA VAL A 502 -25.39 39.01 11.23
C VAL A 502 -26.05 38.22 10.11
N THR A 503 -25.86 38.66 8.87
CA THR A 503 -26.33 37.92 7.68
C THR A 503 -25.67 36.54 7.61
N LEU A 504 -24.35 36.46 7.80
CA LEU A 504 -23.62 35.18 7.86
C LEU A 504 -24.06 34.33 9.06
N GLY A 505 -24.37 34.95 10.20
CA GLY A 505 -24.94 34.28 11.37
C GLY A 505 -26.28 33.63 11.06
N TRP A 506 -27.20 34.34 10.39
CA TRP A 506 -28.48 33.78 9.95
C TRP A 506 -28.32 32.65 8.94
N ILE A 507 -27.42 32.80 7.97
CA ILE A 507 -27.11 31.73 7.00
C ILE A 507 -26.60 30.48 7.73
N GLY A 508 -25.66 30.64 8.65
CA GLY A 508 -25.12 29.53 9.46
C GLY A 508 -26.19 28.86 10.32
N LEU A 509 -27.09 29.62 10.93
CA LEU A 509 -28.18 29.10 11.76
C LEU A 509 -29.24 28.35 10.95
N ILE A 510 -29.64 28.88 9.79
CA ILE A 510 -30.58 28.22 8.87
C ILE A 510 -29.97 26.92 8.37
N TRP A 511 -28.69 26.94 8.00
CA TRP A 511 -27.97 25.76 7.56
C TRP A 511 -27.92 24.69 8.66
N TYR A 512 -27.48 25.05 9.87
CA TYR A 512 -27.44 24.14 11.01
C TYR A 512 -28.82 23.54 11.33
N SER A 513 -29.86 24.37 11.32
CA SER A 513 -31.23 23.91 11.58
C SER A 513 -31.71 22.93 10.50
N THR A 514 -31.38 23.19 9.23
CA THR A 514 -31.72 22.32 8.10
C THR A 514 -31.01 20.97 8.21
N VAL A 515 -29.71 20.97 8.43
CA VAL A 515 -28.90 19.74 8.59
C VAL A 515 -29.39 18.91 9.78
N THR A 516 -29.71 19.56 10.90
CA THR A 516 -30.24 18.91 12.10
C THR A 516 -31.61 18.27 11.83
N ALA A 517 -32.50 18.97 11.12
CA ALA A 517 -33.81 18.43 10.74
C ALA A 517 -33.70 17.21 9.81
N VAL A 518 -32.79 17.25 8.83
CA VAL A 518 -32.50 16.12 7.94
C VAL A 518 -31.95 14.92 8.74
N CYS A 519 -31.00 15.16 9.66
CA CYS A 519 -30.48 14.11 10.52
C CYS A 519 -31.53 13.51 11.45
N ALA A 520 -32.41 14.34 12.02
CA ALA A 520 -33.51 13.89 12.87
C ALA A 520 -34.50 13.02 12.09
N LEU A 521 -34.84 13.39 10.85
CA LEU A 521 -35.67 12.58 9.97
C LEU A 521 -35.02 11.22 9.66
N GLY A 522 -33.73 11.23 9.29
CA GLY A 522 -32.96 10.01 9.03
C GLY A 522 -32.91 9.10 10.25
N TYR A 523 -32.61 9.66 11.43
CA TYR A 523 -32.61 8.94 12.70
C TYR A 523 -33.97 8.32 13.02
N TYR A 524 -35.06 9.08 12.89
CA TYR A 524 -36.42 8.59 13.12
C TYR A 524 -36.78 7.43 12.19
N LYS A 525 -36.42 7.52 10.91
CA LYS A 525 -36.66 6.45 9.93
C LYS A 525 -35.85 5.20 10.23
N LEU A 526 -34.58 5.37 10.60
CA LEU A 526 -33.75 4.25 11.04
C LEU A 526 -34.35 3.58 12.28
N TRP A 527 -34.71 4.37 13.31
CA TRP A 527 -35.36 3.88 14.53
C TRP A 527 -36.65 3.09 14.22
N LYS A 528 -37.53 3.64 13.38
CA LYS A 528 -38.80 3.01 13.03
C LYS A 528 -38.64 1.67 12.30
N HIS A 529 -37.66 1.56 11.39
CA HIS A 529 -37.57 0.43 10.47
C HIS A 529 -36.49 -0.61 10.80
N TYR A 530 -35.49 -0.28 11.62
CA TYR A 530 -34.34 -1.15 11.90
C TYR A 530 -34.31 -1.68 13.35
N LEU A 531 -35.36 -1.44 14.13
CA LEU A 531 -35.52 -2.00 15.48
C LEU A 531 -36.23 -3.36 15.54
N GLY A 532 -36.83 -3.80 14.44
CA GLY A 532 -37.59 -5.05 14.35
C GLY A 532 -37.14 -5.91 13.17
N ARG A 533 -37.61 -7.15 13.13
CA ARG A 533 -37.40 -8.03 11.97
C ARG A 533 -38.21 -7.50 10.78
N PRO A 534 -37.64 -7.50 9.56
CA PRO A 534 -38.39 -7.18 8.36
C PRO A 534 -39.54 -8.17 8.18
N ARG A 535 -40.62 -7.71 7.53
CA ARG A 535 -41.76 -8.57 7.21
C ARG A 535 -41.36 -9.62 6.18
N LYS A 536 -41.98 -10.80 6.21
CA LYS A 536 -41.80 -11.80 5.15
C LYS A 536 -42.33 -11.23 3.83
N SER A 537 -41.62 -11.49 2.74
CA SER A 537 -42.01 -11.06 1.40
C SER A 537 -43.14 -11.92 0.84
N HIS A 538 -44.01 -11.32 0.04
CA HIS A 538 -45.03 -12.01 -0.74
C HIS A 538 -44.37 -12.85 -1.83
N SER A 539 -43.46 -12.26 -2.61
CA SER A 539 -42.78 -12.96 -3.72
C SER A 539 -41.86 -14.12 -3.30
N ALA A 540 -41.58 -14.31 -2.00
CA ALA A 540 -40.80 -15.48 -1.56
C ALA A 540 -41.55 -16.81 -1.74
N THR A 541 -42.89 -16.79 -1.70
CA THR A 541 -43.73 -17.98 -1.77
C THR A 541 -44.75 -17.95 -2.91
N ALA A 542 -44.81 -16.84 -3.65
CA ALA A 542 -45.78 -16.66 -4.72
C ALA A 542 -45.37 -17.43 -5.98
N SER A 543 -46.33 -18.14 -6.61
CA SER A 543 -46.08 -18.91 -7.83
C SER A 543 -45.92 -18.03 -9.08
N ASP A 544 -46.39 -16.78 -9.02
CA ASP A 544 -46.30 -15.77 -10.06
C ASP A 544 -45.09 -14.83 -9.88
N ALA A 545 -44.15 -15.18 -8.99
CA ALA A 545 -42.96 -14.38 -8.75
C ALA A 545 -42.13 -14.22 -10.05
N PRO A 546 -41.67 -12.98 -10.37
CA PRO A 546 -40.88 -12.73 -11.57
C PRO A 546 -39.50 -13.41 -11.51
N HIS A 547 -38.90 -13.71 -12.66
CA HIS A 547 -37.54 -14.25 -12.68
C HIS A 547 -36.53 -13.16 -12.33
N VAL A 548 -35.62 -13.46 -11.40
CA VAL A 548 -34.53 -12.58 -10.97
C VAL A 548 -33.19 -13.16 -11.42
N THR A 549 -32.41 -12.37 -12.15
CA THR A 549 -31.00 -12.65 -12.42
C THR A 549 -30.12 -11.81 -11.50
N VAL A 550 -29.33 -12.48 -10.67
CA VAL A 550 -28.35 -11.84 -9.78
C VAL A 550 -26.99 -11.83 -10.46
N ILE A 551 -26.36 -10.67 -10.60
CA ILE A 551 -25.03 -10.50 -11.19
C ILE A 551 -24.06 -10.04 -10.11
N ARG A 552 -23.02 -10.84 -9.86
CA ARG A 552 -21.98 -10.57 -8.87
C ARG A 552 -20.62 -10.43 -9.56
N PRO A 553 -20.11 -9.20 -9.78
CA PRO A 553 -18.74 -8.99 -10.24
C PRO A 553 -17.73 -9.31 -9.13
N VAL A 554 -16.74 -10.13 -9.44
CA VAL A 554 -15.69 -10.62 -8.55
C VAL A 554 -14.33 -10.19 -9.08
N LYS A 555 -13.42 -9.79 -8.19
CA LYS A 555 -12.01 -9.53 -8.49
C LYS A 555 -11.18 -9.77 -7.22
N GLY A 556 -10.29 -10.76 -7.25
CA GLY A 556 -9.41 -11.08 -6.12
C GLY A 556 -10.15 -11.64 -4.89
N LEU A 557 -9.36 -12.00 -3.87
CA LEU A 557 -9.89 -12.51 -2.60
C LEU A 557 -10.31 -11.37 -1.67
N GLU A 558 -11.59 -11.38 -1.28
CA GLU A 558 -12.16 -10.46 -0.29
C GLU A 558 -12.43 -11.19 1.05
N PRO A 559 -12.48 -10.48 2.19
CA PRO A 559 -12.80 -11.08 3.48
C PRO A 559 -14.16 -11.77 3.45
N TYR A 560 -14.23 -13.04 3.87
CA TYR A 560 -15.47 -13.83 3.83
C TYR A 560 -16.11 -13.90 2.43
N LEU A 561 -15.30 -13.94 1.36
CA LEU A 561 -15.80 -13.96 -0.01
C LEU A 561 -16.82 -15.09 -0.24
N TYR A 562 -16.51 -16.31 0.19
CA TYR A 562 -17.42 -17.45 0.05
C TYR A 562 -18.77 -17.19 0.73
N ASP A 563 -18.79 -16.75 1.99
CA ASP A 563 -20.03 -16.47 2.72
C ASP A 563 -20.84 -15.33 2.08
N CYS A 564 -20.16 -14.26 1.62
CA CYS A 564 -20.80 -13.14 0.92
C CYS A 564 -21.48 -13.60 -0.36
N LEU A 565 -20.79 -14.39 -1.19
CA LEU A 565 -21.36 -14.92 -2.43
C LEU A 565 -22.44 -15.97 -2.16
N ALA A 566 -22.25 -16.86 -1.20
CA ALA A 566 -23.22 -17.90 -0.85
C ALA A 566 -24.55 -17.31 -0.35
N SER A 567 -24.54 -16.06 0.15
CA SER A 567 -25.75 -15.37 0.57
C SER A 567 -26.79 -15.23 -0.55
N THR A 568 -26.40 -15.15 -1.83
CA THR A 568 -27.37 -15.10 -2.95
C THR A 568 -27.96 -16.44 -3.31
N PHE A 569 -27.22 -17.53 -3.07
CA PHE A 569 -27.68 -18.89 -3.30
C PHE A 569 -28.64 -19.36 -2.20
N ARG A 570 -28.55 -18.74 -1.02
CA ARG A 570 -29.38 -19.03 0.16
C ARG A 570 -30.64 -18.15 0.25
N GLN A 571 -31.04 -17.47 -0.82
CA GLN A 571 -32.23 -16.62 -0.80
C GLN A 571 -33.51 -17.45 -0.70
N GLU A 572 -34.46 -17.01 0.12
CA GLU A 572 -35.83 -17.53 0.17
C GLU A 572 -36.61 -16.96 -1.03
N TYR A 573 -36.45 -17.60 -2.19
CA TYR A 573 -37.12 -17.26 -3.45
C TYR A 573 -37.41 -18.53 -4.26
N PRO A 574 -38.42 -18.55 -5.16
CA PRO A 574 -38.66 -19.72 -6.02
C PRO A 574 -37.41 -20.09 -6.83
N ARG A 575 -36.96 -21.34 -6.69
CA ARG A 575 -35.64 -21.80 -7.19
C ARG A 575 -35.55 -21.80 -8.72
N ASP A 576 -36.66 -22.07 -9.39
CA ASP A 576 -36.79 -22.00 -10.85
C ASP A 576 -36.78 -20.55 -11.39
N ARG A 577 -36.96 -19.56 -10.49
CA ARG A 577 -37.03 -18.13 -10.80
C ARG A 577 -35.80 -17.34 -10.34
N LEU A 578 -34.74 -18.01 -9.90
CA LEU A 578 -33.52 -17.39 -9.43
C LEU A 578 -32.30 -17.91 -10.21
N THR A 579 -31.64 -17.02 -10.93
CA THR A 579 -30.36 -17.31 -11.61
C THR A 579 -29.27 -16.47 -10.97
N VAL A 580 -28.11 -17.06 -10.68
CA VAL A 580 -26.96 -16.36 -10.10
C VAL A 580 -25.77 -16.44 -11.05
N CYS A 581 -25.34 -15.28 -11.54
CA CYS A 581 -24.20 -15.10 -12.43
C CYS A 581 -23.02 -14.53 -11.62
N LEU A 582 -21.95 -15.31 -11.49
CA LEU A 582 -20.68 -14.91 -10.90
C LEU A 582 -19.72 -14.50 -12.01
N CYS A 583 -19.23 -13.26 -12.00
CA CYS A 583 -18.43 -12.71 -13.10
C CYS A 583 -16.98 -12.48 -12.66
N VAL A 584 -16.01 -13.01 -13.40
CA VAL A 584 -14.57 -12.83 -13.15
C VAL A 584 -13.84 -12.44 -14.44
N SER A 585 -12.75 -11.68 -14.35
CA SER A 585 -12.03 -11.26 -15.57
C SER A 585 -11.28 -12.41 -16.24
N SER A 586 -10.62 -13.26 -15.46
CA SER A 586 -9.77 -14.36 -15.92
C SER A 586 -9.94 -15.59 -15.04
N ARG A 587 -9.68 -16.79 -15.59
CA ARG A 587 -9.54 -18.02 -14.79
C ARG A 587 -8.34 -17.98 -13.83
N SER A 588 -7.36 -17.12 -14.11
CA SER A 588 -6.19 -16.92 -13.25
C SER A 588 -6.48 -16.09 -11.99
N ASP A 589 -7.68 -15.48 -11.88
CA ASP A 589 -8.05 -14.72 -10.68
C ASP A 589 -8.14 -15.65 -9.45
N PRO A 590 -7.52 -15.30 -8.31
CA PRO A 590 -7.50 -16.18 -7.13
C PRO A 590 -8.89 -16.46 -6.55
N ALA A 591 -9.91 -15.67 -6.89
CA ALA A 591 -11.30 -15.95 -6.51
C ALA A 591 -11.91 -17.12 -7.30
N TYR A 592 -11.39 -17.48 -8.47
CA TYR A 592 -12.02 -18.43 -9.40
C TYR A 592 -12.33 -19.79 -8.75
N ALA A 593 -11.37 -20.36 -8.02
CA ALA A 593 -11.55 -21.63 -7.30
C ALA A 593 -12.69 -21.55 -6.26
N THR A 594 -12.90 -20.39 -5.63
CA THR A 594 -14.02 -20.17 -4.71
C THR A 594 -15.36 -20.14 -5.46
N LEU A 595 -15.39 -19.58 -6.68
CA LEU A 595 -16.61 -19.54 -7.51
C LEU A 595 -17.00 -20.93 -7.98
N GLU A 596 -16.05 -21.73 -8.46
CA GLU A 596 -16.29 -23.12 -8.88
C GLU A 596 -16.81 -23.97 -7.73
N LYS A 597 -16.16 -23.90 -6.56
CA LYS A 597 -16.60 -24.56 -5.34
C LYS A 597 -18.03 -24.16 -4.98
N LEU A 598 -18.37 -22.89 -5.09
CA LEU A 598 -19.68 -22.39 -4.72
C LEU A 598 -20.77 -22.87 -5.69
N VAL A 599 -20.50 -22.92 -6.99
CA VAL A 599 -21.45 -23.54 -7.95
C VAL A 599 -21.62 -25.03 -7.66
N ALA A 600 -20.54 -25.74 -7.31
CA ALA A 600 -20.60 -27.15 -6.93
C ALA A 600 -21.36 -27.41 -5.62
N ASP A 601 -21.23 -26.53 -4.62
CA ASP A 601 -21.89 -26.66 -3.31
C ASP A 601 -23.42 -26.38 -3.38
N PHE A 602 -23.87 -25.64 -4.40
CA PHE A 602 -25.28 -25.25 -4.58
C PHE A 602 -25.86 -25.73 -5.93
N PRO A 603 -25.91 -27.05 -6.22
CA PRO A 603 -26.34 -27.58 -7.51
C PRO A 603 -27.84 -27.38 -7.79
N HIS A 604 -28.60 -26.96 -6.77
CA HIS A 604 -30.05 -26.75 -6.83
C HIS A 604 -30.45 -25.32 -7.24
N VAL A 605 -29.47 -24.43 -7.43
CA VAL A 605 -29.66 -23.05 -7.93
C VAL A 605 -28.99 -22.97 -9.31
N ASP A 606 -29.59 -22.24 -10.25
CA ASP A 606 -28.97 -21.98 -11.57
C ASP A 606 -27.80 -20.99 -11.41
N GLY A 607 -26.68 -21.50 -10.92
CA GLY A 607 -25.42 -20.79 -10.71
C GLY A 607 -24.48 -20.94 -11.90
N ARG A 608 -23.94 -19.82 -12.42
CA ARG A 608 -23.05 -19.79 -13.58
C ARG A 608 -21.84 -18.91 -13.31
N VAL A 609 -20.69 -19.34 -13.80
CA VAL A 609 -19.46 -18.53 -13.78
C VAL A 609 -19.22 -17.99 -15.19
N TYR A 610 -19.07 -16.67 -15.29
CA TYR A 610 -18.77 -15.94 -16.51
C TYR A 610 -17.36 -15.40 -16.44
N VAL A 611 -16.56 -15.67 -17.47
CA VAL A 611 -15.17 -15.20 -17.59
C VAL A 611 -15.10 -14.15 -18.70
N GLU A 612 -14.61 -12.94 -18.40
CA GLU A 612 -14.48 -11.83 -19.37
C GLU A 612 -13.59 -12.21 -20.55
N GLU A 613 -12.44 -12.84 -20.29
CA GLU A 613 -11.49 -13.33 -21.31
C GLU A 613 -12.10 -14.36 -22.28
N GLU A 614 -13.26 -14.93 -21.95
CA GLU A 614 -13.98 -15.89 -22.79
C GLU A 614 -15.24 -15.29 -23.43
N ASP A 615 -15.49 -13.99 -23.27
CA ASP A 615 -16.63 -13.34 -23.90
C ASP A 615 -16.38 -13.21 -25.42
N PRO A 616 -17.16 -13.90 -26.27
CA PRO A 616 -16.97 -13.84 -27.73
C PRO A 616 -17.10 -12.44 -28.30
N LEU A 617 -17.88 -11.56 -27.64
CA LEU A 617 -18.10 -10.20 -28.10
C LEU A 617 -16.86 -9.31 -27.86
N LEU A 618 -16.04 -9.63 -26.86
CA LEU A 618 -14.87 -8.83 -26.48
C LEU A 618 -13.56 -9.37 -27.06
N GLN A 619 -13.62 -10.45 -27.84
CA GLN A 619 -12.43 -11.01 -28.47
C GLN A 619 -11.94 -10.14 -29.65
N PRO A 620 -10.62 -10.05 -29.87
CA PRO A 620 -10.03 -9.22 -30.91
C PRO A 620 -10.35 -9.69 -32.34
N ASP A 621 -10.80 -10.94 -32.52
CA ASP A 621 -11.20 -11.54 -33.81
C ASP A 621 -12.68 -11.32 -34.17
N HIS A 622 -13.48 -10.72 -33.27
CA HIS A 622 -14.88 -10.40 -33.54
C HIS A 622 -15.00 -9.19 -34.47
N GLU A 623 -15.49 -9.38 -35.70
CA GLU A 623 -15.77 -8.32 -36.67
C GLU A 623 -17.28 -8.01 -36.75
N PRO A 624 -17.72 -6.76 -36.53
CA PRO A 624 -16.92 -5.59 -36.18
C PRO A 624 -16.44 -5.62 -34.72
N ALA A 625 -15.27 -5.03 -34.46
CA ALA A 625 -14.69 -4.95 -33.12
C ALA A 625 -15.64 -4.22 -32.15
N TYR A 626 -16.11 -4.94 -31.12
CA TYR A 626 -16.97 -4.36 -30.09
C TYR A 626 -16.14 -3.59 -29.07
N ASN A 627 -15.91 -2.31 -29.38
CA ASN A 627 -15.14 -1.42 -28.53
C ASN A 627 -15.92 -1.10 -27.25
N LEU A 628 -15.84 -1.91 -26.20
CA LEU A 628 -16.42 -1.63 -24.87
C LEU A 628 -15.49 -0.71 -24.05
N GLY A 629 -16.06 0.22 -23.27
CA GLY A 629 -15.30 1.18 -22.47
C GLY A 629 -14.41 0.55 -21.38
N PRO A 630 -13.49 1.33 -20.78
CA PRO A 630 -12.45 0.81 -19.88
C PRO A 630 -12.96 0.36 -18.50
N ASN A 631 -14.25 0.52 -18.15
CA ASN A 631 -14.77 0.13 -16.83
C ASN A 631 -14.72 -1.41 -16.64
N PRO A 632 -13.80 -1.95 -15.83
CA PRO A 632 -13.63 -3.37 -15.58
C PRO A 632 -14.75 -4.00 -14.73
N LYS A 633 -15.65 -3.22 -14.11
CA LYS A 633 -16.86 -3.79 -13.49
C LYS A 633 -17.88 -4.10 -14.57
N ILE A 634 -18.13 -3.15 -15.48
CA ILE A 634 -19.05 -3.33 -16.61
C ILE A 634 -18.54 -4.40 -17.59
N ARG A 635 -17.25 -4.35 -17.95
CA ARG A 635 -16.64 -5.37 -18.82
C ARG A 635 -16.79 -6.78 -18.28
N ASN A 636 -16.63 -6.95 -16.97
CA ASN A 636 -16.79 -8.25 -16.34
C ASN A 636 -18.27 -8.71 -16.30
N MET A 637 -19.23 -7.78 -16.19
CA MET A 637 -20.66 -8.09 -16.08
C MET A 637 -21.42 -8.15 -17.42
N THR A 638 -20.88 -7.59 -18.51
CA THR A 638 -21.59 -7.42 -19.79
C THR A 638 -22.21 -8.72 -20.29
N ARG A 639 -21.44 -9.80 -20.37
CA ARG A 639 -21.92 -11.11 -20.81
C ARG A 639 -23.07 -11.63 -19.97
N ALA A 640 -22.93 -11.55 -18.64
CA ALA A 640 -23.97 -11.98 -17.71
C ALA A 640 -25.26 -11.16 -17.84
N TYR A 641 -25.17 -9.87 -18.18
CA TYR A 641 -26.32 -9.01 -18.42
C TYR A 641 -27.03 -9.34 -19.74
N ARG A 642 -26.27 -9.58 -20.82
CA ARG A 642 -26.82 -10.00 -22.12
C ARG A 642 -27.55 -11.34 -22.02
N GLU A 643 -26.94 -12.29 -21.31
CA GLU A 643 -27.49 -13.63 -21.11
C GLU A 643 -28.47 -13.73 -19.93
N ALA A 644 -28.80 -12.61 -19.28
CA ALA A 644 -29.68 -12.61 -18.11
C ALA A 644 -31.08 -13.16 -18.45
N LYS A 645 -31.60 -14.01 -17.55
CA LYS A 645 -32.94 -14.57 -17.63
C LYS A 645 -33.95 -13.65 -16.94
N GLY A 646 -35.08 -13.41 -17.60
CA GLY A 646 -36.11 -12.52 -17.09
C GLY A 646 -35.80 -11.03 -17.26
N ASP A 647 -36.67 -10.19 -16.67
CA ASP A 647 -36.57 -8.73 -16.75
C ASP A 647 -35.95 -8.10 -15.50
N ILE A 648 -35.95 -8.79 -14.35
CA ILE A 648 -35.42 -8.22 -13.10
C ILE A 648 -33.95 -8.59 -12.97
N VAL A 649 -33.10 -7.57 -12.88
CA VAL A 649 -31.66 -7.71 -12.67
C VAL A 649 -31.28 -7.16 -11.30
N TRP A 650 -30.54 -7.94 -10.53
CA TRP A 650 -29.98 -7.54 -9.24
C TRP A 650 -28.45 -7.56 -9.31
N ILE A 651 -27.83 -6.39 -9.33
CA ILE A 651 -26.38 -6.23 -9.28
C ILE A 651 -25.96 -6.03 -7.83
N ALA A 652 -25.02 -6.83 -7.34
CA ALA A 652 -24.44 -6.66 -6.01
C ALA A 652 -22.95 -6.97 -5.99
N ASP A 653 -22.18 -6.23 -5.17
CA ASP A 653 -20.72 -6.41 -5.11
C ASP A 653 -20.36 -7.76 -4.47
N CYS A 654 -19.21 -8.36 -4.84
CA CYS A 654 -18.79 -9.66 -4.32
C CYS A 654 -18.56 -9.71 -2.80
N ASN A 655 -18.16 -8.59 -2.18
CA ASN A 655 -17.99 -8.48 -0.73
C ASN A 655 -19.24 -7.98 0.01
N ILE A 656 -20.42 -8.31 -0.51
CA ILE A 656 -21.71 -7.96 0.12
C ILE A 656 -22.46 -9.20 0.52
N TRP A 657 -22.70 -9.32 1.83
CA TRP A 657 -23.59 -10.31 2.42
C TRP A 657 -24.98 -9.71 2.65
N VAL A 658 -26.02 -10.48 2.30
CA VAL A 658 -27.43 -10.12 2.47
C VAL A 658 -28.19 -11.25 3.17
N GLY A 659 -29.24 -10.90 3.93
CA GLY A 659 -30.11 -11.88 4.57
C GLY A 659 -30.92 -12.71 3.58
N LYS A 660 -31.41 -13.87 4.01
CA LYS A 660 -32.11 -14.83 3.13
C LYS A 660 -33.44 -14.33 2.54
N GLY A 661 -34.25 -13.55 3.25
CA GLY A 661 -35.51 -13.01 2.71
C GLY A 661 -35.38 -11.74 1.86
N VAL A 662 -34.15 -11.29 1.57
CA VAL A 662 -33.89 -9.98 0.97
C VAL A 662 -34.37 -9.92 -0.49
N CYS A 663 -34.12 -10.96 -1.29
CA CYS A 663 -34.48 -11.00 -2.71
C CYS A 663 -35.98 -10.78 -2.92
N GLY A 664 -36.82 -11.52 -2.19
CA GLY A 664 -38.27 -11.38 -2.26
C GLY A 664 -38.75 -9.98 -1.85
N ARG A 665 -38.15 -9.38 -0.81
CA ARG A 665 -38.50 -8.02 -0.37
C ARG A 665 -38.07 -6.93 -1.36
N MET A 666 -36.94 -7.11 -2.03
CA MET A 666 -36.54 -6.22 -3.13
C MET A 666 -37.53 -6.28 -4.28
N VAL A 667 -37.94 -7.49 -4.68
CA VAL A 667 -38.93 -7.69 -5.74
C VAL A 667 -40.27 -7.10 -5.35
N ASP A 668 -40.77 -7.36 -4.13
CA ASP A 668 -42.00 -6.76 -3.62
C ASP A 668 -41.94 -5.23 -3.69
N LYS A 669 -40.79 -4.64 -3.35
CA LYS A 669 -40.62 -3.18 -3.38
C LYS A 669 -40.52 -2.63 -4.81
N LEU A 670 -39.90 -3.35 -5.74
CA LEU A 670 -39.74 -2.95 -7.13
C LEU A 670 -41.08 -3.06 -7.90
N CYS A 671 -41.80 -4.17 -7.69
CA CYS A 671 -43.05 -4.51 -8.38
C CYS A 671 -44.31 -4.05 -7.61
N GLY A 672 -44.16 -3.46 -6.43
CA GLY A 672 -45.28 -2.97 -5.63
C GLY A 672 -46.14 -4.09 -5.02
N PHE A 673 -45.62 -5.32 -4.90
CA PHE A 673 -46.34 -6.45 -4.31
C PHE A 673 -46.43 -6.36 -2.77
N GLY A 674 -47.45 -7.01 -2.19
CA GLY A 674 -47.70 -7.06 -0.75
C GLY A 674 -48.62 -5.95 -0.21
N THR A 675 -48.76 -5.86 1.12
CA THR A 675 -49.75 -4.99 1.81
C THR A 675 -49.31 -3.52 1.95
N GLY A 676 -48.56 -2.99 0.99
CA GLY A 676 -47.97 -1.65 1.00
C GLY A 676 -48.74 -0.61 0.18
N SER A 677 -48.07 0.47 -0.23
CA SER A 677 -48.66 1.53 -1.08
C SER A 677 -49.03 1.08 -2.50
N GLY A 678 -48.78 -0.20 -2.86
CA GLY A 678 -48.96 -0.73 -4.22
C GLY A 678 -48.07 -0.07 -5.28
N GLN A 679 -47.15 0.80 -4.85
CA GLN A 679 -46.38 1.64 -5.77
C GLN A 679 -45.19 0.86 -6.33
N GLU A 680 -45.26 0.58 -7.63
CA GLU A 680 -44.12 0.10 -8.42
C GLU A 680 -43.00 1.15 -8.45
N ASN A 681 -41.75 0.71 -8.33
CA ASN A 681 -40.57 1.57 -8.40
C ASN A 681 -39.69 1.16 -9.58
N LYS A 682 -39.00 2.11 -10.22
CA LYS A 682 -38.06 1.80 -11.32
C LYS A 682 -36.76 1.17 -10.82
N PHE A 683 -36.34 1.56 -9.62
CA PHE A 683 -35.04 1.21 -9.05
C PHE A 683 -35.16 1.01 -7.53
N VAL A 684 -34.57 -0.07 -7.00
CA VAL A 684 -34.55 -0.31 -5.54
C VAL A 684 -33.16 -0.72 -5.08
N HIS A 685 -32.81 -0.36 -3.85
CA HIS A 685 -31.48 -0.58 -3.30
C HIS A 685 -31.50 -0.69 -1.78
N HIS A 686 -30.37 -1.08 -1.19
CA HIS A 686 -30.19 -1.28 0.25
C HIS A 686 -29.35 -0.21 0.92
N LEU A 687 -29.49 -0.10 2.24
CA LEU A 687 -28.58 0.66 3.09
C LEU A 687 -27.31 -0.19 3.33
N PRO A 688 -26.12 0.27 2.90
CA PRO A 688 -24.88 -0.46 3.14
C PRO A 688 -24.33 -0.20 4.55
N VAL A 689 -23.83 -1.26 5.19
CA VAL A 689 -23.15 -1.21 6.49
C VAL A 689 -21.85 -1.98 6.39
N ALA A 690 -20.74 -1.36 6.79
CA ALA A 690 -19.46 -2.07 6.90
C ALA A 690 -19.27 -2.67 8.30
N VAL A 691 -18.55 -3.78 8.37
CA VAL A 691 -18.13 -4.43 9.62
C VAL A 691 -16.63 -4.71 9.54
N ASP A 692 -15.84 -4.12 10.43
CA ASP A 692 -14.41 -4.41 10.51
C ASP A 692 -14.20 -5.78 11.19
N VAL A 693 -13.72 -6.76 10.42
CA VAL A 693 -13.47 -8.13 10.88
C VAL A 693 -12.01 -8.38 11.22
N THR A 694 -11.19 -7.32 11.25
CA THR A 694 -9.78 -7.38 11.61
C THR A 694 -9.58 -8.07 12.96
N GLY A 695 -8.75 -9.12 12.97
CA GLY A 695 -8.39 -9.89 14.16
C GLY A 695 -9.35 -11.02 14.58
N ALA A 696 -10.59 -11.06 14.10
CA ALA A 696 -11.57 -12.11 14.49
C ALA A 696 -11.79 -13.20 13.42
N ALA A 697 -11.31 -12.98 12.19
CA ALA A 697 -11.73 -13.74 11.01
C ALA A 697 -10.60 -14.36 10.19
N SER A 698 -9.49 -13.62 10.02
CA SER A 698 -8.39 -14.01 9.11
C SER A 698 -7.77 -15.37 9.47
N LEU A 699 -7.78 -15.73 10.76
CA LEU A 699 -7.18 -16.94 11.30
C LEU A 699 -7.95 -18.24 11.01
N LYS A 700 -9.27 -18.16 10.86
CA LYS A 700 -10.12 -19.35 10.70
C LYS A 700 -10.29 -19.73 9.23
N GLU A 701 -10.28 -18.73 8.35
CA GLU A 701 -10.36 -18.92 6.91
C GLU A 701 -9.01 -19.36 6.31
N GLU A 702 -7.88 -18.78 6.77
CA GLU A 702 -6.53 -19.34 6.47
C GLU A 702 -6.46 -20.82 6.87
N ARG A 703 -6.97 -21.19 8.05
CA ARG A 703 -6.99 -22.58 8.54
C ARG A 703 -7.86 -23.50 7.67
N ARG A 704 -9.07 -23.09 7.30
CA ARG A 704 -9.98 -23.91 6.49
C ARG A 704 -9.49 -24.11 5.06
N LEU A 705 -8.83 -23.10 4.47
CA LEU A 705 -8.25 -23.21 3.13
C LEU A 705 -7.03 -24.14 3.11
N LEU A 706 -6.24 -24.15 4.19
CA LEU A 706 -5.15 -25.12 4.40
C LEU A 706 -5.66 -26.56 4.57
N GLU A 707 -6.81 -26.75 5.24
CA GLU A 707 -7.44 -28.07 5.44
C GLU A 707 -7.98 -28.68 4.14
N THR A 708 -8.50 -27.87 3.21
CA THR A 708 -8.99 -28.36 1.90
C THR A 708 -7.88 -28.75 0.91
N ASN A 709 -6.65 -28.28 1.11
CA ASN A 709 -5.52 -28.51 0.20
C ASN A 709 -4.57 -29.63 0.64
N GLY A 710 -4.94 -30.45 1.63
CA GLY A 710 -4.20 -31.68 1.97
C GLY A 710 -2.79 -31.48 2.55
N ALA A 711 -2.45 -30.29 3.05
CA ALA A 711 -1.18 -30.08 3.74
C ALA A 711 -1.25 -30.58 5.21
N PRO A 712 -0.20 -31.25 5.73
CA PRO A 712 -0.21 -31.81 7.07
C PRO A 712 -0.27 -30.71 8.14
N VAL A 713 -1.29 -30.77 9.00
CA VAL A 713 -1.48 -29.83 10.11
C VAL A 713 -0.71 -30.33 11.33
N ALA A 714 0.36 -29.63 11.71
CA ALA A 714 1.00 -29.80 13.01
C ALA A 714 0.02 -29.35 14.12
N ASN A 715 -0.33 -30.28 15.02
CA ASN A 715 -1.17 -30.02 16.18
C ASN A 715 -0.40 -29.20 17.24
N GLY A 716 -0.48 -27.88 17.16
CA GLY A 716 0.03 -26.94 18.17
C GLY A 716 -1.11 -26.15 18.82
N ASN A 717 -1.26 -26.31 20.13
CA ASN A 717 -2.27 -25.70 21.00
C ASN A 717 -1.99 -24.20 21.28
N ASP A 718 -1.92 -23.35 20.26
CA ASP A 718 -1.76 -21.91 20.50
C ASP A 718 -3.11 -21.18 20.56
N THR A 719 -3.65 -21.15 21.77
CA THR A 719 -4.67 -20.17 22.18
C THR A 719 -4.11 -19.23 23.24
N LYS A 720 -3.39 -18.18 22.79
CA LYS A 720 -3.51 -16.77 23.25
C LYS A 720 -2.28 -15.96 22.85
N SER A 721 -2.52 -14.68 22.55
CA SER A 721 -1.54 -13.59 22.43
C SER A 721 -0.85 -13.40 21.06
N ARG A 722 -1.63 -12.99 20.04
CA ARG A 722 -1.09 -12.22 18.91
C ARG A 722 -0.97 -10.75 19.31
N CYS A 723 0.25 -10.19 19.27
CA CYS A 723 0.49 -8.76 19.45
C CYS A 723 -0.23 -7.98 18.32
N ALA A 724 -1.15 -7.09 18.70
CA ALA A 724 -2.02 -6.38 17.77
C ALA A 724 -1.22 -5.35 16.95
N PRO A 725 -1.35 -5.31 15.61
CA PRO A 725 -0.72 -4.27 14.81
C PRO A 725 -1.18 -2.88 15.28
N GLY A 726 -0.29 -1.89 15.24
CA GLY A 726 -0.53 -0.54 15.76
C GLY A 726 -1.87 0.07 15.30
N ALA A 727 -2.54 0.82 16.18
CA ALA A 727 -3.90 1.32 15.97
C ALA A 727 -4.11 2.12 14.66
N LEU A 728 -3.05 2.72 14.09
CA LEU A 728 -3.07 3.43 12.81
C LEU A 728 -2.94 2.50 11.58
N ALA A 729 -2.23 1.38 11.72
CA ALA A 729 -2.02 0.40 10.65
C ALA A 729 -3.30 -0.39 10.33
N MET A 730 -4.19 -0.57 11.32
CA MET A 730 -5.44 -1.34 11.19
C MET A 730 -6.70 -0.54 11.52
N GLY A 731 -6.55 0.76 11.82
CA GLY A 731 -7.66 1.62 12.24
C GLY A 731 -8.57 2.08 11.10
N GLY A 732 -8.16 1.94 9.84
CA GLY A 732 -8.93 2.41 8.68
C GLY A 732 -10.23 1.64 8.48
N GLY A 733 -10.23 0.33 8.72
CA GLY A 733 -11.45 -0.49 8.69
C GLY A 733 -12.49 0.00 9.70
N ARG A 734 -12.04 0.40 10.90
CA ARG A 734 -12.92 0.98 11.94
C ARG A 734 -13.49 2.33 11.54
N LEU A 735 -12.69 3.18 10.88
CA LEU A 735 -13.18 4.46 10.38
C LEU A 735 -14.25 4.28 9.29
N GLU A 736 -14.09 3.31 8.39
CA GLU A 736 -15.09 2.97 7.36
C GLU A 736 -16.36 2.35 7.99
N GLU A 737 -16.21 1.42 8.95
CA GLU A 737 -17.32 0.84 9.73
C GLU A 737 -18.16 1.96 10.37
N LEU A 738 -17.51 2.92 11.02
CA LEU A 738 -18.21 4.04 11.65
C LEU A 738 -18.84 4.96 10.62
N PHE A 739 -18.13 5.35 9.56
CA PHE A 739 -18.66 6.23 8.52
C PHE A 739 -19.98 5.70 7.95
N LEU A 740 -20.02 4.43 7.54
CA LEU A 740 -21.23 3.79 6.99
C LEU A 740 -22.33 3.56 8.03
N SER A 741 -21.96 3.47 9.32
CA SER A 741 -22.90 3.22 10.43
C SER A 741 -23.27 4.48 11.22
N SER A 742 -23.00 5.69 10.71
CA SER A 742 -23.30 6.96 11.40
C SER A 742 -23.74 8.06 10.43
N SER A 743 -22.86 9.01 10.07
CA SER A 743 -23.15 10.16 9.18
C SER A 743 -23.81 9.70 7.88
N HIS A 744 -23.22 8.69 7.23
CA HIS A 744 -23.77 8.14 5.98
C HIS A 744 -25.17 7.59 6.19
N ALA A 745 -25.39 6.67 7.14
CA ALA A 745 -26.69 6.03 7.33
C ALA A 745 -27.83 7.03 7.58
N LYS A 746 -27.59 8.06 8.42
CA LYS A 746 -28.60 9.09 8.71
C LYS A 746 -28.95 9.91 7.46
N MET A 747 -27.94 10.48 6.81
CA MET A 747 -28.15 11.32 5.63
C MET A 747 -28.74 10.53 4.47
N TYR A 748 -28.21 9.34 4.23
CA TYR A 748 -28.66 8.43 3.17
C TYR A 748 -30.14 8.08 3.33
N THR A 749 -30.55 7.70 4.54
CA THR A 749 -31.95 7.36 4.83
C THR A 749 -32.87 8.57 4.71
N ALA A 750 -32.42 9.76 5.16
CA ALA A 750 -33.20 10.99 5.07
C ALA A 750 -33.41 11.42 3.60
N ILE A 751 -32.36 11.45 2.78
CA ILE A 751 -32.45 11.88 1.38
C ILE A 751 -33.34 10.91 0.58
N ASN A 752 -33.19 9.59 0.80
CA ASN A 752 -34.05 8.57 0.19
C ASN A 752 -35.49 8.57 0.73
N THR A 753 -35.76 9.26 1.85
CA THR A 753 -37.13 9.48 2.34
C THR A 753 -37.78 10.64 1.60
N VAL A 754 -37.07 11.76 1.45
CA VAL A 754 -37.65 13.00 0.88
C VAL A 754 -37.64 12.97 -0.65
N LEU A 755 -36.81 12.12 -1.27
CA LEU A 755 -36.80 11.90 -2.72
C LEU A 755 -36.52 13.20 -3.52
N ILE A 756 -35.66 14.08 -3.00
CA ILE A 756 -35.24 15.33 -3.67
C ILE A 756 -34.16 15.06 -4.73
N ALA A 757 -33.29 14.08 -4.49
CA ALA A 757 -32.19 13.72 -5.38
C ALA A 757 -31.94 12.20 -5.36
N PRO A 758 -31.40 11.62 -6.45
CA PRO A 758 -31.01 10.21 -6.48
C PRO A 758 -29.81 9.97 -5.54
N CYS A 759 -30.08 9.39 -4.36
CA CYS A 759 -29.05 9.05 -3.38
C CYS A 759 -28.81 7.54 -3.39
N ILE A 760 -28.02 7.09 -4.34
CA ILE A 760 -27.82 5.66 -4.66
C ILE A 760 -26.36 5.30 -4.41
N VAL A 761 -26.12 4.15 -3.76
CA VAL A 761 -24.79 3.62 -3.47
C VAL A 761 -24.65 2.25 -4.12
N GLY A 762 -23.61 2.10 -4.94
CA GLY A 762 -23.36 0.95 -5.82
C GLY A 762 -22.97 -0.37 -5.18
N LYS A 763 -23.67 -0.84 -4.13
CA LYS A 763 -23.34 -2.10 -3.46
C LYS A 763 -24.37 -3.21 -3.66
N SER A 764 -25.65 -2.86 -3.77
CA SER A 764 -26.76 -3.82 -3.99
C SER A 764 -27.96 -3.08 -4.57
N ASN A 765 -28.16 -3.21 -5.88
CA ASN A 765 -29.14 -2.46 -6.66
C ASN A 765 -29.96 -3.41 -7.54
N MET A 766 -31.28 -3.20 -7.62
CA MET A 766 -32.19 -3.98 -8.46
C MET A 766 -33.06 -3.06 -9.31
N PHE A 767 -33.21 -3.42 -10.58
CA PHE A 767 -33.97 -2.67 -11.57
C PHE A 767 -34.48 -3.60 -12.69
N ARG A 768 -35.34 -3.07 -13.56
CA ARG A 768 -35.83 -3.77 -14.75
C ARG A 768 -34.90 -3.54 -15.93
N ARG A 769 -34.47 -4.62 -16.59
CA ARG A 769 -33.62 -4.59 -17.79
C ARG A 769 -34.31 -3.82 -18.91
N SER A 770 -35.58 -4.11 -19.18
CA SER A 770 -36.40 -3.43 -20.20
C SER A 770 -36.45 -1.91 -20.03
N HIS A 771 -36.46 -1.42 -18.78
CA HIS A 771 -36.45 0.01 -18.47
C HIS A 771 -35.10 0.65 -18.80
N LEU A 772 -34.01 -0.02 -18.45
CA LEU A 772 -32.66 0.47 -18.74
C LEU A 772 -32.39 0.43 -20.24
N ASP A 773 -32.64 -0.71 -20.88
CA ASP A 773 -32.36 -0.94 -22.30
C ASP A 773 -33.09 0.08 -23.19
N TYR A 774 -34.33 0.42 -22.86
CA TYR A 774 -35.10 1.45 -23.55
C TYR A 774 -34.46 2.85 -23.47
N LEU A 775 -33.89 3.20 -22.32
CA LEU A 775 -33.26 4.52 -22.11
C LEU A 775 -31.86 4.62 -22.72
N THR A 776 -31.21 3.48 -22.94
CA THR A 776 -29.84 3.38 -23.47
C THR A 776 -29.81 2.81 -24.88
N ALA A 777 -30.95 2.85 -25.60
CA ALA A 777 -31.00 2.40 -26.98
C ALA A 777 -29.97 3.15 -27.84
N PRO A 778 -29.21 2.46 -28.70
CA PRO A 778 -28.13 3.08 -29.45
C PRO A 778 -28.66 4.20 -30.36
N ASP A 779 -28.03 5.36 -30.30
CA ASP A 779 -28.35 6.48 -31.20
C ASP A 779 -27.88 6.13 -32.62
N PRO A 780 -28.77 6.16 -33.64
CA PRO A 780 -28.40 5.88 -35.04
C PRO A 780 -27.26 6.77 -35.57
N LYS A 781 -27.00 7.92 -34.93
CA LYS A 781 -25.95 8.87 -35.31
C LYS A 781 -24.61 8.64 -34.61
N SER A 782 -24.54 7.76 -33.60
CA SER A 782 -23.31 7.48 -32.87
C SER A 782 -22.41 6.53 -33.65
N SER A 783 -21.13 6.86 -33.79
CA SER A 783 -20.11 6.00 -34.42
C SER A 783 -19.81 4.74 -33.61
N ARG A 784 -20.16 4.71 -32.31
CA ARG A 784 -19.99 3.57 -31.41
C ARG A 784 -21.34 2.92 -31.13
N GLN A 785 -21.55 1.73 -31.69
CA GLN A 785 -22.75 0.92 -31.45
C GLN A 785 -22.54 0.01 -30.24
N LEU A 786 -22.88 0.51 -29.06
CA LEU A 786 -22.92 -0.30 -27.84
C LEU A 786 -24.29 -0.98 -27.70
N ASN A 787 -24.31 -2.17 -27.12
CA ASN A 787 -25.54 -2.83 -26.73
C ASN A 787 -26.29 -1.96 -25.70
N PRO A 788 -27.63 -1.93 -25.77
CA PRO A 788 -28.42 -1.26 -24.75
C PRO A 788 -28.23 -1.94 -23.39
N GLY A 789 -28.33 -1.15 -22.32
CA GLY A 789 -28.25 -1.57 -20.94
C GLY A 789 -27.00 -1.05 -20.25
N ILE A 790 -26.30 -1.95 -19.55
CA ILE A 790 -25.15 -1.58 -18.71
C ILE A 790 -23.91 -1.17 -19.53
N ASP A 791 -23.80 -1.63 -20.78
CA ASP A 791 -22.66 -1.34 -21.67
C ASP A 791 -22.55 0.16 -22.01
N TYR A 792 -23.67 0.87 -22.01
CA TYR A 792 -23.72 2.33 -22.17
C TYR A 792 -22.85 3.08 -21.14
N PHE A 793 -22.70 2.51 -19.93
CA PHE A 793 -21.93 3.12 -18.83
C PHE A 793 -20.48 2.61 -18.76
N SER A 794 -20.01 1.89 -19.79
CA SER A 794 -18.66 1.29 -19.82
C SER A 794 -17.51 2.32 -19.80
N ASP A 795 -17.78 3.59 -20.12
CA ASP A 795 -16.81 4.69 -20.02
C ASP A 795 -16.80 5.37 -18.63
N ASN A 796 -17.69 5.01 -17.70
CA ASN A 796 -17.87 5.72 -16.45
C ASN A 796 -17.45 4.89 -15.24
N ILE A 797 -16.72 5.45 -14.26
CA ILE A 797 -16.30 4.75 -13.02
C ILE A 797 -17.43 4.60 -11.97
N CYS A 798 -18.53 5.36 -12.11
CA CYS A 798 -19.65 5.38 -11.18
C CYS A 798 -20.94 4.84 -11.82
N GLU A 799 -20.84 3.71 -12.50
CA GLU A 799 -21.94 3.09 -13.24
C GLU A 799 -23.22 2.96 -12.41
N ASP A 800 -23.13 2.48 -11.16
CA ASP A 800 -24.29 2.27 -10.31
C ASP A 800 -25.10 3.54 -10.03
N HIS A 801 -24.40 4.65 -9.78
CA HIS A 801 -25.05 5.94 -9.54
C HIS A 801 -25.68 6.47 -10.84
N LEU A 802 -24.98 6.33 -11.97
CA LEU A 802 -25.45 6.81 -13.26
C LEU A 802 -26.64 6.02 -13.79
N ILE A 803 -26.68 4.70 -13.60
CA ILE A 803 -27.86 3.86 -13.90
C ILE A 803 -29.06 4.38 -13.12
N GLY A 804 -28.89 4.59 -11.81
CA GLY A 804 -29.93 5.11 -10.94
C GLY A 804 -30.39 6.54 -11.30
N ASP A 805 -29.45 7.42 -11.65
CA ASP A 805 -29.72 8.80 -12.07
C ASP A 805 -30.43 8.86 -13.44
N LEU A 806 -30.05 7.99 -14.38
CA LEU A 806 -30.70 7.87 -15.68
C LEU A 806 -32.17 7.45 -15.53
N LEU A 807 -32.44 6.43 -14.71
CA LEU A 807 -33.78 5.96 -14.40
C LEU A 807 -34.61 6.99 -13.59
N TRP A 808 -33.94 7.80 -12.77
CA TRP A 808 -34.56 8.86 -11.98
C TRP A 808 -35.03 10.03 -12.84
N LYS A 809 -34.19 10.50 -13.77
CA LYS A 809 -34.42 11.70 -14.58
C LYS A 809 -35.35 11.44 -15.76
N ASN A 810 -35.30 10.24 -16.35
CA ASN A 810 -36.01 9.96 -17.60
C ASN A 810 -37.30 9.16 -17.38
N LYS A 811 -38.23 9.35 -18.32
CA LYS A 811 -39.45 8.55 -18.39
C LYS A 811 -39.19 7.26 -19.15
N VAL A 812 -39.55 6.13 -18.54
CA VAL A 812 -39.42 4.80 -19.14
C VAL A 812 -40.62 4.52 -20.06
N ARG A 813 -40.51 3.46 -20.88
CA ARG A 813 -41.55 3.05 -21.83
C ARG A 813 -42.94 2.97 -21.21
N ASP A 814 -43.07 2.37 -20.04
CA ASP A 814 -44.35 2.21 -19.34
C ASP A 814 -45.01 3.53 -18.91
N GLU A 815 -44.21 4.57 -18.63
CA GLU A 815 -44.73 5.90 -18.30
C GLU A 815 -45.09 6.70 -19.54
N LYS A 816 -44.36 6.49 -20.66
CA LYS A 816 -44.59 7.20 -21.92
C LYS A 816 -45.74 6.60 -22.74
N GLU A 817 -45.76 5.28 -22.89
CA GLU A 817 -46.68 4.55 -23.77
C GLU A 817 -47.92 4.05 -23.00
N HIS A 818 -47.73 3.51 -21.79
CA HIS A 818 -48.81 2.90 -21.01
C HIS A 818 -49.39 3.82 -19.92
N GLY A 819 -48.87 5.04 -19.76
CA GLY A 819 -49.35 6.03 -18.79
C GLY A 819 -49.25 5.59 -17.32
N LYS A 820 -48.44 4.58 -16.99
CA LYS A 820 -48.29 4.09 -15.61
C LYS A 820 -47.54 5.12 -14.76
N CYS A 821 -47.95 5.32 -13.51
CA CYS A 821 -47.23 6.17 -12.56
C CYS A 821 -46.24 5.34 -11.72
N LEU A 822 -44.95 5.37 -12.11
CA LEU A 822 -43.90 4.65 -11.40
C LEU A 822 -43.18 5.55 -10.39
N GLY A 823 -42.87 5.00 -9.22
CA GLY A 823 -41.92 5.61 -8.27
C GLY A 823 -40.52 5.64 -8.86
N LYS A 824 -39.77 6.73 -8.62
CA LYS A 824 -38.44 6.92 -9.22
C LYS A 824 -37.41 5.91 -8.68
N HIS A 825 -37.18 5.91 -7.37
CA HIS A 825 -36.45 4.84 -6.69
C HIS A 825 -37.02 4.60 -5.29
N ALA A 826 -36.66 3.49 -4.65
CA ALA A 826 -36.94 3.27 -3.24
C ALA A 826 -35.82 2.53 -2.48
N LEU A 827 -35.56 2.99 -1.26
CA LEU A 827 -34.77 2.25 -0.27
C LEU A 827 -35.61 1.12 0.33
N VAL A 828 -35.09 -0.11 0.36
CA VAL A 828 -35.73 -1.26 1.01
C VAL A 828 -35.48 -1.16 2.52
N TYR A 829 -36.42 -0.54 3.22
CA TYR A 829 -36.31 -0.31 4.67
C TYR A 829 -36.33 -1.61 5.46
N GLY A 830 -35.39 -1.73 6.39
CA GLY A 830 -35.28 -2.88 7.30
C GLY A 830 -34.29 -3.94 6.84
N ASP A 831 -33.85 -3.91 5.57
CA ASP A 831 -32.78 -4.77 5.07
C ASP A 831 -31.45 -4.02 4.96
N LEU A 832 -30.37 -4.74 5.20
CA LEU A 832 -29.00 -4.21 5.20
C LEU A 832 -28.12 -5.01 4.25
N ALA A 833 -27.24 -4.30 3.55
CA ALA A 833 -26.15 -4.89 2.78
C ALA A 833 -24.86 -4.83 3.62
N PHE A 834 -24.43 -5.96 4.18
CA PHE A 834 -23.28 -6.02 5.07
C PHE A 834 -21.99 -6.24 4.29
N GLN A 835 -21.00 -5.38 4.52
CA GLN A 835 -19.68 -5.45 3.90
C GLN A 835 -18.61 -5.77 4.96
N PRO A 836 -18.06 -6.99 5.01
CA PRO A 836 -16.90 -7.27 5.84
C PRO A 836 -15.67 -6.57 5.29
N ILE A 837 -14.90 -5.91 6.16
CA ILE A 837 -13.65 -5.23 5.80
C ILE A 837 -12.55 -5.73 6.75
N ALA A 838 -11.39 -6.09 6.23
CA ALA A 838 -10.26 -6.54 7.03
C ALA A 838 -8.99 -5.79 6.64
N ASN A 839 -8.09 -5.61 7.61
CA ASN A 839 -6.70 -5.18 7.39
C ASN A 839 -6.55 -3.83 6.64
N MET A 840 -7.54 -2.95 6.79
CA MET A 840 -7.54 -1.64 6.13
C MET A 840 -6.85 -0.58 6.99
N SER A 841 -5.77 0.00 6.47
CA SER A 841 -5.04 1.08 7.13
C SER A 841 -5.77 2.43 7.06
N VAL A 842 -5.46 3.34 7.98
CA VAL A 842 -6.02 4.72 7.96
C VAL A 842 -5.64 5.46 6.67
N ARG A 843 -4.45 5.21 6.11
CA ARG A 843 -4.03 5.79 4.82
C ARG A 843 -4.88 5.25 3.68
N SER A 844 -5.18 3.95 3.67
CA SER A 844 -6.06 3.32 2.69
C SER A 844 -7.49 3.87 2.79
N TYR A 845 -7.97 4.14 4.00
CA TYR A 845 -9.24 4.84 4.24
C TYR A 845 -9.26 6.25 3.64
N ILE A 846 -8.23 7.06 3.94
CA ILE A 846 -8.09 8.41 3.39
C ILE A 846 -8.06 8.35 1.86
N ALA A 847 -7.22 7.50 1.27
CA ALA A 847 -7.11 7.36 -0.18
C ALA A 847 -8.44 6.95 -0.83
N ARG A 848 -9.18 6.02 -0.21
CA ARG A 848 -10.52 5.61 -0.65
C ARG A 848 -11.50 6.78 -0.61
N ARG A 849 -11.58 7.53 0.49
CA ARG A 849 -12.49 8.68 0.63
C ARG A 849 -12.16 9.80 -0.35
N VAL A 850 -10.87 10.13 -0.52
CA VAL A 850 -10.38 11.11 -1.49
C VAL A 850 -10.78 10.72 -2.91
N ARG A 851 -10.61 9.45 -3.28
CA ARG A 851 -10.99 8.93 -4.59
C ARG A 851 -12.47 9.18 -4.89
N TRP A 852 -13.36 8.76 -3.99
CA TRP A 852 -14.80 8.93 -4.18
C TRP A 852 -15.25 10.38 -4.14
N LEU A 853 -14.59 11.25 -3.36
CA LEU A 853 -14.85 12.69 -3.38
C LEU A 853 -14.42 13.33 -4.71
N ARG A 854 -13.28 12.93 -5.27
CA ARG A 854 -12.82 13.39 -6.59
C ARG A 854 -13.76 12.97 -7.71
N VAL A 855 -14.39 11.80 -7.60
CA VAL A 855 -15.41 11.39 -8.58
C VAL A 855 -16.71 12.18 -8.37
N ARG A 856 -17.18 12.27 -7.11
CA ARG A 856 -18.44 12.95 -6.77
C ARG A 856 -18.44 14.46 -7.07
N LYS A 857 -17.29 15.14 -7.02
CA LYS A 857 -17.25 16.58 -7.34
C LYS A 857 -17.67 16.89 -8.78
N PHE A 858 -17.56 15.93 -9.70
CA PHE A 858 -18.02 16.06 -11.08
C PHE A 858 -19.44 15.56 -11.32
N ILE A 859 -19.88 14.56 -10.56
CA ILE A 859 -21.21 13.93 -10.74
C ILE A 859 -22.29 14.64 -9.92
N VAL A 860 -21.99 14.96 -8.66
CA VAL A 860 -22.91 15.60 -7.69
C VAL A 860 -22.20 16.79 -7.03
N MET A 861 -21.79 17.76 -7.86
CA MET A 861 -20.95 18.90 -7.46
C MET A 861 -21.52 19.66 -6.24
N LEU A 862 -22.78 20.09 -6.30
CA LEU A 862 -23.37 20.90 -5.24
C LEU A 862 -23.38 20.17 -3.88
N ALA A 863 -23.80 18.90 -3.87
CA ALA A 863 -23.79 18.08 -2.66
C ALA A 863 -22.37 17.85 -2.13
N THR A 864 -21.40 17.67 -3.04
CA THR A 864 -19.98 17.47 -2.67
C THR A 864 -19.38 18.75 -2.07
N LEU A 865 -19.72 19.93 -2.59
CA LEU A 865 -19.19 21.19 -2.09
C LEU A 865 -19.67 21.52 -0.67
N VAL A 866 -20.92 21.15 -0.35
CA VAL A 866 -21.50 21.40 0.97
C VAL A 866 -21.25 20.28 1.99
N GLU A 867 -20.70 19.13 1.56
CA GLU A 867 -20.45 17.94 2.40
C GLU A 867 -19.76 18.27 3.74
N PRO A 868 -18.68 19.08 3.80
CA PRO A 868 -18.02 19.41 5.07
C PRO A 868 -18.95 20.17 6.03
N GLY A 869 -19.82 21.02 5.50
CA GLY A 869 -20.78 21.79 6.30
C GLY A 869 -21.90 20.94 6.90
N THR A 870 -21.99 19.66 6.51
CA THR A 870 -22.97 18.71 7.05
C THR A 870 -22.39 17.79 8.14
N GLU A 871 -21.07 17.77 8.31
CA GLU A 871 -20.38 16.98 9.34
C GLU A 871 -20.40 17.70 10.70
N SER A 872 -20.32 16.94 11.79
CA SER A 872 -20.72 17.41 13.12
C SER A 872 -19.91 18.62 13.61
N ILE A 873 -18.61 18.68 13.34
CA ILE A 873 -17.73 19.77 13.81
C ILE A 873 -18.08 21.09 13.11
N LEU A 874 -18.00 21.13 11.79
CA LEU A 874 -18.20 22.38 11.04
C LEU A 874 -19.67 22.84 11.09
N CYS A 875 -20.61 21.89 11.05
CA CYS A 875 -22.03 22.19 11.24
C CYS A 875 -22.30 22.82 12.61
N SER A 876 -21.73 22.24 13.69
CA SER A 876 -21.89 22.79 15.05
C SER A 876 -21.23 24.16 15.22
N LEU A 877 -20.13 24.44 14.51
CA LEU A 877 -19.51 25.78 14.48
C LEU A 877 -20.43 26.81 13.81
N TYR A 878 -21.08 26.45 12.69
CA TYR A 878 -22.05 27.33 12.03
C TYR A 878 -23.27 27.60 12.92
N GLY A 879 -23.77 26.58 13.61
CA GLY A 879 -24.85 26.71 14.58
C GLY A 879 -24.47 27.58 15.77
N ALA A 880 -23.30 27.34 16.39
CA ALA A 880 -22.80 28.13 17.51
C ALA A 880 -22.61 29.61 17.12
N TRP A 881 -22.02 29.86 15.95
CA TRP A 881 -21.83 31.22 15.44
C TRP A 881 -23.17 31.91 15.20
N GLY A 882 -24.11 31.25 14.52
CA GLY A 882 -25.43 31.82 14.26
C GLY A 882 -26.26 32.08 15.52
N PHE A 883 -26.13 31.20 16.52
CA PHE A 883 -26.79 31.33 17.82
C PHE A 883 -26.28 32.54 18.62
N THR A 884 -24.96 32.73 18.70
CA THR A 884 -24.36 33.81 19.49
C THR A 884 -24.26 35.16 18.78
N THR A 885 -24.44 35.20 17.46
CA THR A 885 -24.40 36.45 16.68
C THR A 885 -25.80 36.89 16.25
N ALA A 886 -26.43 36.14 15.35
CA ALA A 886 -27.70 36.53 14.73
C ALA A 886 -28.90 36.40 15.68
N LEU A 887 -29.03 35.25 16.36
CA LEU A 887 -30.15 35.03 17.27
C LEU A 887 -30.04 35.88 18.54
N ALA A 888 -28.82 36.02 19.10
CA ALA A 888 -28.57 36.87 20.26
C ALA A 888 -28.96 38.34 20.00
N GLN A 889 -28.56 38.91 18.85
CA GLN A 889 -28.93 40.29 18.49
C GLN A 889 -30.43 40.45 18.21
N TYR A 890 -31.07 39.46 17.59
CA TYR A 890 -32.52 39.47 17.40
C TYR A 890 -33.28 39.48 18.74
N LEU A 891 -32.84 38.67 19.70
CA LEU A 891 -33.42 38.62 21.05
C LEU A 891 -33.15 39.91 21.84
N GLN A 892 -31.97 40.53 21.65
CA GLN A 892 -31.65 41.84 22.21
C GLN A 892 -32.60 42.92 21.68
N GLY A 893 -32.90 42.89 20.38
CA GLY A 893 -33.88 43.79 19.75
C GLY A 893 -35.33 43.59 20.25
N LYS A 894 -35.62 42.45 20.90
CA LYS A 894 -36.92 42.17 21.54
C LYS A 894 -36.96 42.47 23.05
N GLY A 895 -35.87 43.00 23.63
CA GLY A 895 -35.81 43.42 25.03
C GLY A 895 -35.70 42.29 26.04
N LEU A 896 -35.11 41.13 25.66
CA LEU A 896 -34.85 40.03 26.60
C LEU A 896 -33.42 40.17 27.18
N ASP A 897 -33.30 40.29 28.50
CA ASP A 897 -32.01 40.46 29.21
C ASP A 897 -31.03 39.29 29.00
N ILE A 898 -31.54 38.10 28.68
CA ILE A 898 -30.76 36.89 28.36
C ILE A 898 -29.84 37.11 27.15
N ALA A 899 -30.14 38.10 26.30
CA ALA A 899 -29.39 38.36 25.07
C ALA A 899 -27.94 38.80 25.30
N GLN A 900 -27.63 39.50 26.41
CA GLN A 900 -26.27 39.93 26.71
C GLN A 900 -25.36 38.72 27.01
N ASP A 901 -25.86 37.78 27.80
CA ASP A 901 -25.13 36.54 28.15
C ASP A 901 -24.95 35.61 26.95
N LEU A 902 -25.91 35.59 26.01
CA LEU A 902 -25.88 34.79 24.79
C LEU A 902 -24.84 35.25 23.77
N SER A 903 -24.41 36.51 23.82
CA SER A 903 -23.41 37.07 22.90
C SER A 903 -21.96 36.75 23.30
N THR A 904 -21.76 35.97 24.37
CA THR A 904 -20.44 35.68 24.94
C THR A 904 -19.75 34.47 24.30
N TRP A 905 -18.41 34.45 24.33
CA TRP A 905 -17.61 33.26 23.98
C TRP A 905 -17.96 32.04 24.84
N LYS A 906 -18.39 32.25 26.09
CA LYS A 906 -18.86 31.18 26.97
C LYS A 906 -20.11 30.51 26.39
N ALA A 907 -21.09 31.29 25.94
CA ALA A 907 -22.29 30.76 25.29
C ALA A 907 -21.94 30.01 23.99
N PHE A 908 -21.00 30.53 23.20
CA PHE A 908 -20.53 29.90 21.96
C PHE A 908 -19.97 28.48 22.21
N PHE A 909 -18.98 28.36 23.10
CA PHE A 909 -18.37 27.06 23.39
C PHE A 909 -19.32 26.10 24.11
N THR A 910 -20.26 26.63 24.92
CA THR A 910 -21.29 25.81 25.58
C THR A 910 -22.25 25.21 24.55
N PHE A 911 -22.77 26.03 23.62
CA PHE A 911 -23.65 25.54 22.55
C PHE A 911 -22.91 24.53 21.66
N PHE A 912 -21.67 24.86 21.25
CA PHE A 912 -20.84 23.95 20.46
C PHE A 912 -20.63 22.61 21.16
N GLY A 913 -20.26 22.63 22.44
CA GLY A 913 -20.07 21.42 23.26
C GLY A 913 -21.35 20.57 23.36
N LEU A 914 -22.49 21.19 23.66
CA LEU A 914 -23.78 20.50 23.74
C LEU A 914 -24.20 19.90 22.39
N SER A 915 -23.97 20.61 21.29
CA SER A 915 -24.23 20.12 19.94
C SER A 915 -23.37 18.89 19.65
N ILE A 916 -22.06 18.96 19.87
CA ILE A 916 -21.13 17.84 19.66
C ILE A 916 -21.49 16.61 20.50
N VAL A 917 -21.87 16.80 21.76
CA VAL A 917 -22.35 15.70 22.62
C VAL A 917 -23.63 15.08 22.05
N THR A 918 -24.56 15.91 21.56
CA THR A 918 -25.81 15.43 20.93
C THR A 918 -25.52 14.61 19.68
N TRP A 919 -24.63 15.09 18.81
CA TRP A 919 -24.16 14.34 17.63
C TRP A 919 -23.55 13.00 17.99
N ASN A 920 -22.71 12.97 19.03
CA ASN A 920 -22.09 11.76 19.52
C ASN A 920 -23.12 10.73 20.01
N LEU A 921 -24.10 11.16 20.82
CA LEU A 921 -25.15 10.27 21.34
C LEU A 921 -26.04 9.71 20.22
N ILE A 922 -26.40 10.54 19.25
CA ILE A 922 -27.18 10.10 18.08
C ILE A 922 -26.38 9.09 17.25
N ASP A 923 -25.11 9.37 16.94
CA ASP A 923 -24.29 8.43 16.16
C ASP A 923 -24.06 7.10 16.90
N TRP A 924 -23.92 7.15 18.23
CA TRP A 924 -23.76 5.96 19.06
C TRP A 924 -25.01 5.06 19.02
N THR A 925 -26.19 5.66 19.14
CA THR A 925 -27.45 4.92 19.11
C THR A 925 -27.74 4.33 17.72
N VAL A 926 -27.43 5.06 16.64
CA VAL A 926 -27.50 4.54 15.26
C VAL A 926 -26.56 3.36 15.07
N TYR A 927 -25.31 3.48 15.54
CA TYR A 927 -24.33 2.41 15.47
C TYR A 927 -24.82 1.13 16.15
N ILE A 928 -25.31 1.24 17.39
CA ILE A 928 -25.86 0.09 18.14
C ILE A 928 -27.02 -0.54 17.37
N MET A 929 -27.94 0.26 16.84
CA MET A 929 -29.12 -0.23 16.15
C MET A 929 -28.74 -1.03 14.89
N LEU A 930 -27.88 -0.47 14.02
CA LEU A 930 -27.46 -1.13 12.78
C LEU A 930 -26.63 -2.40 13.04
N HIS A 931 -25.81 -2.42 14.08
CA HIS A 931 -24.98 -3.58 14.46
C HIS A 931 -25.66 -4.58 15.40
N SER A 932 -26.91 -4.34 15.79
CA SER A 932 -27.66 -5.22 16.70
C SER A 932 -28.02 -6.58 16.09
N GLY A 933 -28.00 -6.69 14.76
CA GLY A 933 -28.43 -7.89 14.03
C GLY A 933 -29.91 -8.25 14.28
N LYS A 934 -30.75 -7.26 14.63
CA LYS A 934 -32.20 -7.42 14.83
C LYS A 934 -32.97 -7.56 13.52
N THR A 935 -32.46 -6.94 12.46
CA THR A 935 -33.04 -6.96 11.11
C THR A 935 -32.71 -8.23 10.33
N VAL A 936 -31.76 -9.03 10.81
CA VAL A 936 -31.29 -10.22 10.09
C VAL A 936 -32.07 -11.46 10.52
N GLU A 937 -32.66 -12.14 9.55
CA GLU A 937 -33.28 -13.46 9.72
C GLU A 937 -32.19 -14.51 9.92
N ARG A 938 -32.01 -14.95 11.15
CA ARG A 938 -30.89 -15.83 11.54
C ARG A 938 -31.13 -17.27 11.12
N ASP A 939 -30.05 -17.90 10.66
CA ASP A 939 -29.94 -19.32 10.38
C ASP A 939 -28.55 -19.83 10.79
N GLU A 940 -28.33 -21.14 10.67
CA GLU A 940 -27.05 -21.79 10.97
C GLU A 940 -25.90 -21.26 10.10
N ASN A 941 -26.25 -20.79 8.91
CA ASN A 941 -25.37 -20.29 7.87
C ASN A 941 -25.05 -18.78 7.98
N THR A 942 -25.60 -18.09 8.98
CA THR A 942 -25.38 -16.65 9.17
C THR A 942 -23.95 -16.43 9.68
N PRO A 943 -23.10 -15.63 9.00
CA PRO A 943 -21.70 -15.43 9.38
C PRO A 943 -21.52 -14.71 10.72
N LEU A 944 -20.40 -14.98 11.40
CA LEU A 944 -20.09 -14.42 12.72
C LEU A 944 -20.04 -12.88 12.74
N PHE A 945 -19.61 -12.25 11.63
CA PHE A 945 -19.52 -10.79 11.55
C PHE A 945 -20.90 -10.10 11.48
N VAL A 946 -21.95 -10.82 11.10
CA VAL A 946 -23.33 -10.31 11.04
C VAL A 946 -24.13 -10.63 12.30
N ARG A 947 -23.78 -11.73 12.98
CA ARG A 947 -24.43 -12.15 14.23
C ARG A 947 -24.40 -11.03 15.28
N PRO A 948 -25.43 -10.95 16.15
CA PRO A 948 -25.45 -9.97 17.22
C PRO A 948 -24.18 -10.08 18.08
N PRO A 949 -23.69 -8.96 18.61
CA PRO A 949 -22.55 -9.00 19.51
C PRO A 949 -22.87 -9.82 20.77
N LEU A 950 -21.88 -10.55 21.28
CA LEU A 950 -21.98 -11.29 22.55
C LEU A 950 -22.21 -10.36 23.75
N ASN A 951 -21.75 -9.11 23.65
CA ASN A 951 -22.01 -8.03 24.60
C ASN A 951 -23.10 -7.09 24.05
N THR A 952 -23.58 -6.14 24.86
CA THR A 952 -24.59 -5.14 24.48
C THR A 952 -24.25 -4.34 23.21
N THR A 953 -22.96 -4.21 22.87
CA THR A 953 -22.46 -3.52 21.67
C THR A 953 -21.28 -4.26 21.04
N ARG A 954 -21.13 -4.18 19.71
CA ARG A 954 -20.00 -4.82 18.98
C ARG A 954 -18.65 -4.24 19.37
N ARG A 955 -18.59 -2.93 19.64
CA ARG A 955 -17.40 -2.22 20.11
C ARG A 955 -17.72 -1.56 21.45
N ARG A 956 -16.76 -1.56 22.39
CA ARG A 956 -16.90 -0.78 23.62
C ARG A 956 -16.91 0.71 23.27
N TYR A 957 -17.69 1.51 24.02
CA TYR A 957 -17.86 2.94 23.77
C TYR A 957 -16.53 3.69 23.60
N ARG A 958 -15.50 3.42 24.43
CA ARG A 958 -14.18 4.08 24.32
C ARG A 958 -13.51 3.92 22.95
N TYR A 959 -13.58 2.72 22.36
CA TYR A 959 -12.94 2.43 21.08
C TYR A 959 -13.75 2.99 19.92
N TRP A 960 -15.08 2.96 20.06
CA TRP A 960 -15.99 3.62 19.13
C TRP A 960 -15.78 5.14 19.15
N LEU A 961 -15.70 5.77 20.34
CA LEU A 961 -15.51 7.21 20.49
C LEU A 961 -14.19 7.68 19.88
N ALA A 962 -13.10 6.93 20.07
CA ALA A 962 -11.81 7.23 19.44
C ALA A 962 -11.91 7.19 17.90
N ALA A 963 -12.58 6.19 17.34
CA ALA A 963 -12.81 6.11 15.89
C ALA A 963 -13.77 7.22 15.39
N TRP A 964 -14.78 7.57 16.19
CA TRP A 964 -15.74 8.64 15.90
C TRP A 964 -15.04 9.99 15.80
N LEU A 965 -14.18 10.30 16.79
CA LEU A 965 -13.32 11.48 16.79
C LEU A 965 -12.36 11.47 15.60
N GLY A 966 -11.73 10.34 15.31
CA GLY A 966 -10.84 10.19 14.15
C GLY A 966 -11.56 10.47 12.82
N ARG A 967 -12.79 9.99 12.65
CA ARG A 967 -13.59 10.24 11.44
C ARG A 967 -13.97 11.73 11.31
N GLU A 968 -14.48 12.35 12.39
CA GLU A 968 -14.89 13.76 12.36
C GLU A 968 -13.71 14.70 12.08
N THR A 969 -12.56 14.44 12.72
CA THR A 969 -11.35 15.27 12.54
C THR A 969 -10.75 15.12 11.15
N LEU A 970 -10.83 13.94 10.54
CA LEU A 970 -10.31 13.69 9.19
C LEU A 970 -11.26 14.16 8.07
N ALA A 971 -12.55 14.38 8.34
CA ALA A 971 -13.54 14.70 7.31
C ALA A 971 -13.19 15.95 6.47
N LEU A 972 -12.90 17.07 7.14
CA LEU A 972 -12.55 18.34 6.47
C LEU A 972 -11.18 18.26 5.74
N PRO A 973 -10.08 17.78 6.36
CA PRO A 973 -8.81 17.60 5.65
C PRO A 973 -8.90 16.71 4.41
N ILE A 974 -9.64 15.59 4.49
CA ILE A 974 -9.87 14.70 3.35
C ILE A 974 -10.59 15.45 2.23
N TRP A 975 -11.62 16.23 2.57
CA TRP A 975 -12.37 17.00 1.60
C TRP A 975 -11.53 18.08 0.93
N LEU A 976 -10.76 18.87 1.71
CA LEU A 976 -9.83 19.87 1.18
C LEU A 976 -8.84 19.23 0.19
N TRP A 977 -8.26 18.09 0.57
CA TRP A 977 -7.33 17.39 -0.32
C TRP A 977 -8.01 16.84 -1.59
N ALA A 978 -9.26 16.39 -1.51
CA ALA A 978 -9.98 15.86 -2.66
C ALA A 978 -10.43 16.93 -3.65
N ILE A 979 -10.85 18.10 -3.17
CA ILE A 979 -11.31 19.20 -4.01
C ILE A 979 -10.13 19.90 -4.69
N TRP A 980 -9.11 20.30 -3.93
CA TRP A 980 -7.96 21.08 -4.44
C TRP A 980 -6.75 20.23 -4.88
N GLY A 981 -6.63 18.97 -4.45
CA GLY A 981 -5.47 18.11 -4.74
C GLY A 981 -5.50 17.38 -6.09
N GLY A 982 -6.20 17.90 -7.10
CA GLY A 982 -6.23 17.35 -8.47
C GLY A 982 -7.47 16.52 -8.86
N VAL A 983 -7.46 15.97 -10.08
CA VAL A 983 -8.60 15.27 -10.72
C VAL A 983 -8.29 13.81 -11.09
N THR A 984 -7.07 13.36 -10.83
CA THR A 984 -6.64 12.00 -11.14
C THR A 984 -7.10 11.02 -10.06
N VAL A 985 -7.53 9.84 -10.49
CA VAL A 985 -8.03 8.75 -9.67
C VAL A 985 -7.33 7.47 -10.08
N THR A 986 -6.64 6.84 -9.12
CA THR A 986 -6.14 5.47 -9.29
C THR A 986 -7.24 4.49 -8.95
N TRP A 987 -7.57 3.58 -9.87
CA TRP A 987 -8.59 2.56 -9.68
C TRP A 987 -8.17 1.24 -10.35
N ARG A 988 -8.17 0.15 -9.57
CA ARG A 988 -7.75 -1.20 -10.02
C ARG A 988 -6.44 -1.14 -10.83
N ASP A 989 -5.43 -0.47 -10.24
CA ASP A 989 -4.05 -0.41 -10.74
C ASP A 989 -3.82 0.45 -12.01
N ARG A 990 -4.87 1.13 -12.49
CA ARG A 990 -4.81 2.09 -13.61
C ARG A 990 -5.10 3.51 -13.14
N GLN A 991 -4.52 4.51 -13.82
CA GLN A 991 -4.79 5.92 -13.55
C GLN A 991 -5.81 6.48 -14.53
N PHE A 992 -6.85 7.11 -14.00
CA PHE A 992 -7.90 7.75 -14.78
C PHE A 992 -7.96 9.24 -14.47
N ARG A 993 -8.17 10.05 -15.51
CA ARG A 993 -8.59 11.44 -15.40
C ARG A 993 -10.10 11.48 -15.57
N ILE A 994 -10.79 12.08 -14.59
CA ILE A 994 -12.24 12.27 -14.65
C ILE A 994 -12.50 13.65 -15.24
N GLY A 995 -13.20 13.70 -16.37
CA GLY A 995 -13.62 14.94 -17.01
C GLY A 995 -14.94 15.48 -16.44
N LEU A 996 -15.31 16.70 -16.85
CA LEU A 996 -16.65 17.26 -16.60
C LEU A 996 -17.76 16.47 -17.29
N ASP A 997 -17.41 15.68 -18.30
CA ASP A 997 -18.26 14.73 -19.00
C ASP A 997 -18.60 13.49 -18.16
N THR A 998 -18.08 13.39 -16.93
CA THR A 998 -18.22 12.23 -16.01
C THR A 998 -17.65 10.92 -16.55
N LYS A 999 -16.92 10.98 -17.66
CA LYS A 999 -16.22 9.82 -18.25
C LYS A 999 -14.83 9.69 -17.65
N ALA A 1000 -14.37 8.45 -17.59
CA ALA A 1000 -13.04 8.12 -17.15
C ALA A 1000 -12.13 7.97 -18.36
N HIS A 1001 -11.21 8.92 -18.51
CA HIS A 1001 -10.17 8.87 -19.54
C HIS A 1001 -8.95 8.19 -18.94
N GLU A 1002 -8.62 7.00 -19.44
CA GLU A 1002 -7.43 6.27 -19.02
C GLU A 1002 -6.18 7.06 -19.42
N ILE A 1003 -5.30 7.31 -18.45
CA ILE A 1003 -4.01 7.96 -18.71
C ILE A 1003 -3.06 6.86 -19.17
N GLN A 1004 -2.89 6.72 -20.49
CA GLN A 1004 -1.87 5.83 -21.03
C GLN A 1004 -0.48 6.38 -20.67
N SER A 1005 0.33 5.55 -20.02
CA SER A 1005 1.73 5.84 -19.70
C SER A 1005 2.56 5.84 -20.99
N GLY A 1006 2.50 6.94 -21.74
CA GLY A 1006 3.24 7.07 -23.00
C GLY A 1006 2.99 8.32 -23.84
N GLN A 1007 2.03 9.19 -23.51
CA GLN A 1007 1.88 10.47 -24.21
C GLN A 1007 2.29 11.64 -23.33
N ASP A 1008 3.31 12.37 -23.81
CA ASP A 1008 3.77 13.64 -23.26
C ASP A 1008 2.60 14.60 -23.03
N ILE A 1009 2.61 15.23 -21.86
CA ILE A 1009 1.75 16.36 -21.55
C ILE A 1009 2.23 17.54 -22.40
N GLN A 1010 1.71 17.67 -23.63
CA GLN A 1010 1.55 19.01 -24.19
C GLN A 1010 0.42 19.69 -23.42
N ALA A 1011 0.80 20.72 -22.68
CA ALA A 1011 -0.13 21.65 -22.11
C ALA A 1011 -0.89 22.34 -23.25
N GLU A 1012 -2.13 21.93 -23.52
CA GLU A 1012 -3.10 22.79 -24.22
C GLU A 1012 -3.56 23.88 -23.25
N GLY A 1013 -2.68 24.87 -23.10
CA GLY A 1013 -3.04 26.23 -22.80
C GLY A 1013 -2.76 27.07 -24.04
N SER A 1014 -3.69 27.11 -24.98
CA SER A 1014 -3.77 28.22 -25.93
C SER A 1014 -5.23 28.50 -26.24
N TYR A 1015 -5.70 29.60 -25.69
CA TYR A 1015 -6.77 30.37 -26.31
C TYR A 1015 -6.32 30.72 -27.73
N SER A 1016 -7.05 30.22 -28.72
CA SER A 1016 -7.05 30.78 -30.06
C SER A 1016 -8.44 31.34 -30.29
N GLU A 1017 -8.55 32.66 -30.12
CA GLU A 1017 -9.47 33.47 -30.90
C GLU A 1017 -9.19 33.16 -32.37
N ASP A 1018 -10.13 32.52 -33.07
CA ASP A 1018 -10.34 32.61 -34.52
C ASP A 1018 -11.23 31.45 -35.01
N THR A 1019 -12.52 31.45 -34.64
CA THR A 1019 -13.58 30.88 -35.50
C THR A 1019 -14.95 31.45 -35.13
N ILE A 1020 -15.09 32.76 -35.24
CA ILE A 1020 -16.37 33.37 -35.60
C ILE A 1020 -16.17 33.86 -37.02
N TYR A 1021 -17.14 33.56 -37.89
CA TYR A 1021 -17.26 33.84 -39.33
C TYR A 1021 -17.02 32.64 -40.25
N GLN A 1022 -18.10 32.35 -40.99
CA GLN A 1022 -18.25 31.42 -42.12
C GLN A 1022 -18.42 29.94 -41.68
N THR A 1023 -19.54 29.28 -41.96
CA THR A 1023 -20.32 29.36 -43.20
C THR A 1023 -21.79 28.99 -42.95
N PHE A 1024 -22.67 29.99 -43.10
CA PHE A 1024 -23.94 29.79 -43.79
C PHE A 1024 -23.61 29.38 -45.23
N GLY A 1025 -24.18 28.28 -45.71
CA GLY A 1025 -24.21 27.99 -47.14
C GLY A 1025 -24.04 26.52 -47.50
N SER A 1026 -25.16 25.90 -47.92
CA SER A 1026 -25.31 24.93 -49.03
C SER A 1026 -24.22 23.86 -49.19
N GLN A 1027 -24.47 22.56 -49.07
CA GLN A 1027 -25.54 21.72 -49.61
C GLN A 1027 -25.68 20.46 -48.73
#